data_AF-A0A3S2MXB3-F1
#
_entry.id   AF-A0A3S2MXB3-F1
#
_cell.length_a   1.000
_cell.length_b   1.000
_cell.length_c   1.000
_cell.angle_alpha   90.00
_cell.angle_beta   90.00
_cell.angle_gamma   90.00
#
_symmetry.space_group_name_H-M   'P 1'
#
loop_
_entity.id
_entity.type
_entity.pdbx_description
1 polymer ?
#
loop_
_entity_poly.entity_id
_entity_poly.type
_entity_poly.pdbx_seq_one_letter_code
_entity_poly.pdbx_strand_id
1 'polypeptide(L)'
;MDFSRTQEKRSVKMSVTDRRPPVAGFERRLKGISVVFQHKGSALLPGGGAAPSRSRSSDSSEEPVQCRRPPPPAAMAPSLALAYRRRWWMAVTSIFENLFFSAVLLGWGSLLIMLKSEGFYSHLCTENLTGATNETFMDYNGWPSCVEQEEVLNLGFTVGSFLLSAATMPLGLLMDRFGPRPVRLVGSSCFAASCAVMAVAAYNPRVFSILIFLAVCLNGFGGICLTFTSLILPNMFGNIRSTILSLMIGSYASSAVTFPGVKLIYDLGVSFRVIMWVWAGLACMVVLNCLLNWPAESFPAPEDIRYTKKLRLDRVVSEDRLTGDRYVTHLTVMKDTVGARQQDCERRDPQSRASASVPLRRSVCSPIFLWSVVTMAITQLRVIFFMGAMNKMLEFLVLHGDPHPSEELQREAEEQVGFYSSVFGTMQLLCLLTCPLIGYIMDWRMKECEEDGDAGSRSDPPGRDKKIQKLTNAIRAFIFTNLLLVVFGVVSLIDNLPVQLLGFVLHTMVRGFIHSCCGGLYHAVYPSNHFGSLTGTQSMISAAFALLQQPLFMLMVGHLDGDPHWINVGLLVVSLAGFLLPCYLFQHRRNLLREQAAGTLLPSSQSESEMALLIQTDAGAAAGQVNSLLEMEETSDGFRA
;
A
#
# COMPACT_ATOMS: atom_id res chain seq x y z
N MET A 1 -34.09 50.97 -56.78
CA MET A 1 -34.83 51.20 -55.51
C MET A 1 -33.96 50.59 -54.41
N ASP A 2 -32.79 51.14 -54.08
CA ASP A 2 -32.54 52.44 -53.41
C ASP A 2 -33.43 52.68 -52.19
N PHE A 3 -32.86 52.55 -50.99
CA PHE A 3 -32.57 53.71 -50.15
C PHE A 3 -31.67 53.37 -48.94
N SER A 4 -30.60 54.15 -48.82
CA SER A 4 -29.64 54.24 -47.72
C SER A 4 -30.22 54.92 -46.47
N ARG A 5 -29.64 54.65 -45.28
CA ARG A 5 -29.35 55.70 -44.28
C ARG A 5 -28.23 55.33 -43.28
N THR A 6 -27.12 56.01 -43.47
CA THR A 6 -26.01 56.38 -42.54
C THR A 6 -26.51 57.25 -41.37
N GLN A 7 -25.98 57.14 -40.14
CA GLN A 7 -24.91 57.94 -39.48
C GLN A 7 -25.02 57.63 -37.95
N GLU A 8 -24.07 57.80 -37.01
CA GLU A 8 -22.93 58.71 -36.87
C GLU A 8 -21.95 58.20 -35.80
N LYS A 9 -20.65 58.51 -35.96
CA LYS A 9 -19.57 58.37 -34.97
C LYS A 9 -19.51 59.61 -34.08
N ARG A 10 -19.12 59.47 -32.80
CA ARG A 10 -18.37 60.55 -32.11
C ARG A 10 -17.28 59.99 -31.20
N SER A 11 -16.05 60.22 -31.64
CA SER A 11 -14.80 60.16 -30.88
C SER A 11 -14.48 61.59 -30.44
N VAL A 12 -14.03 61.80 -29.20
CA VAL A 12 -13.36 63.03 -28.77
C VAL A 12 -11.95 62.69 -28.30
N LYS A 13 -10.98 63.25 -29.03
CA LYS A 13 -9.53 63.40 -28.78
C LYS A 13 -9.32 64.43 -27.65
N MET A 14 -8.44 64.28 -26.65
CA MET A 14 -6.95 64.29 -26.62
C MET A 14 -6.44 65.57 -25.93
N SER A 15 -5.63 65.46 -24.86
CA SER A 15 -4.36 66.21 -24.71
C SER A 15 -3.59 65.79 -23.46
N VAL A 16 -2.28 65.68 -23.67
CA VAL A 16 -1.17 65.33 -22.78
C VAL A 16 -0.68 66.57 -22.03
N THR A 17 -0.25 66.44 -20.76
CA THR A 17 0.99 67.08 -20.28
C THR A 17 1.56 66.39 -19.03
N ASP A 18 2.86 66.20 -19.11
CA ASP A 18 3.81 65.53 -18.22
C ASP A 18 4.16 66.37 -16.97
N ARG A 19 4.46 65.71 -15.83
CA ARG A 19 5.44 66.11 -14.79
C ARG A 19 5.43 65.11 -13.61
N ARG A 20 6.59 64.48 -13.35
CA ARG A 20 6.91 63.58 -12.21
C ARG A 20 7.12 64.35 -10.85
N PRO A 21 7.58 63.71 -9.75
CA PRO A 21 6.85 63.19 -8.58
C PRO A 21 7.24 63.95 -7.26
N PRO A 22 6.92 63.52 -6.00
CA PRO A 22 7.53 62.35 -5.32
C PRO A 22 6.63 61.57 -4.31
N VAL A 23 7.04 60.32 -4.06
CA VAL A 23 7.15 59.58 -2.77
C VAL A 23 6.18 59.93 -1.60
N ALA A 24 5.31 58.98 -1.21
CA ALA A 24 5.18 58.46 0.17
C ALA A 24 3.92 57.58 0.37
N GLY A 25 4.13 56.38 0.93
CA GLY A 25 3.22 55.81 1.93
C GLY A 25 2.10 54.87 1.46
N PHE A 26 2.40 53.57 1.30
CA PHE A 26 1.45 52.50 1.69
C PHE A 26 2.18 51.15 1.92
N GLU A 27 3.03 51.10 2.96
CA GLU A 27 3.48 49.84 3.58
C GLU A 27 2.79 49.69 4.94
N ARG A 28 1.91 48.68 5.07
CA ARG A 28 1.73 47.84 6.29
C ARG A 28 0.48 46.97 6.17
N ARG A 29 0.67 45.71 5.77
CA ARG A 29 0.05 44.50 6.38
C ARG A 29 0.38 43.27 5.52
N LEU A 30 1.62 42.79 5.63
CA LEU A 30 2.03 41.43 5.24
C LEU A 30 3.35 41.12 5.95
N LYS A 31 3.27 40.71 7.22
CA LYS A 31 4.34 39.98 7.91
C LYS A 31 3.71 39.04 8.93
N GLY A 32 3.99 37.76 8.76
CA GLY A 32 3.65 36.74 9.75
C GLY A 32 3.48 35.37 9.12
N ILE A 33 4.59 34.75 8.70
CA ILE A 33 4.97 33.35 8.92
C ILE A 33 6.19 33.11 8.01
N SER A 34 7.38 33.09 8.62
CA SER A 34 8.57 32.51 8.02
C SER A 34 9.09 31.43 8.95
N VAL A 35 9.35 30.29 8.32
CA VAL A 35 9.92 29.05 8.82
C VAL A 35 11.40 29.27 9.11
N VAL A 36 11.91 28.78 10.24
CA VAL A 36 13.35 28.58 10.44
C VAL A 36 13.59 27.22 11.11
N PHE A 37 14.33 26.37 10.40
CA PHE A 37 15.08 25.24 10.91
C PHE A 37 16.39 25.75 11.52
N GLN A 38 16.78 25.33 12.72
CA GLN A 38 18.21 25.19 13.03
C GLN A 38 18.51 24.20 14.17
N HIS A 39 19.60 23.49 13.97
CA HIS A 39 20.14 22.37 14.74
C HIS A 39 21.23 22.87 15.71
N LYS A 40 21.31 22.26 16.91
CA LYS A 40 22.49 22.05 17.80
C LYS A 40 23.28 23.26 18.35
N GLY A 41 23.55 23.24 19.66
CA GLY A 41 24.75 23.83 20.24
C GLY A 41 24.64 24.22 21.72
N SER A 42 25.38 23.50 22.57
CA SER A 42 25.56 23.70 24.02
C SER A 42 26.08 25.09 24.43
N ALA A 43 25.80 25.49 25.68
CA ALA A 43 26.79 25.96 26.68
C ALA A 43 26.33 27.16 27.55
N LEU A 44 26.43 26.93 28.88
CA LEU A 44 26.82 27.85 29.96
C LEU A 44 25.97 29.09 30.31
N LEU A 45 25.31 29.01 31.48
CA LEU A 45 25.10 30.12 32.44
C LEU A 45 26.45 30.49 33.10
N PRO A 46 26.64 31.73 33.62
CA PRO A 46 26.24 32.02 35.01
C PRO A 46 25.82 33.48 35.31
N GLY A 47 25.15 33.67 36.45
CA GLY A 47 25.48 34.79 37.34
C GLY A 47 24.36 35.71 37.82
N GLY A 48 23.99 35.56 39.11
CA GLY A 48 23.58 36.63 40.04
C GLY A 48 22.16 37.19 39.86
N GLY A 49 21.28 37.26 40.86
CA GLY A 49 21.46 37.26 42.31
C GLY A 49 20.72 38.48 42.86
N ALA A 50 19.66 38.26 43.65
CA ALA A 50 19.21 39.11 44.77
C ALA A 50 17.75 38.75 45.15
N ALA A 51 17.59 38.16 46.33
CA ALA A 51 16.35 38.20 47.11
C ALA A 51 16.29 39.54 47.90
N PRO A 52 15.16 39.94 48.51
CA PRO A 52 14.83 39.37 49.82
C PRO A 52 13.34 39.10 50.12
N SER A 53 13.19 38.26 51.14
CA SER A 53 12.04 37.69 51.84
C SER A 53 10.85 38.59 52.21
N ARG A 54 9.64 38.01 52.13
CA ARG A 54 8.54 38.27 53.08
C ARG A 54 7.78 36.99 53.40
N SER A 55 7.39 36.89 54.66
CA SER A 55 6.95 35.72 55.42
C SER A 55 5.44 35.41 55.34
N ARG A 56 5.13 34.13 55.58
CA ARG A 56 3.99 33.53 56.33
C ARG A 56 2.96 32.68 55.55
N SER A 57 2.82 31.48 56.14
CA SER A 57 1.63 30.63 56.32
C SER A 57 0.90 30.08 55.09
N SER A 58 1.19 28.80 54.84
CA SER A 58 0.23 27.70 54.69
C SER A 58 -1.24 28.06 54.54
N ASP A 59 -1.77 27.89 53.34
CA ASP A 59 -3.10 27.33 53.15
C ASP A 59 -3.08 26.36 51.95
N SER A 60 -3.49 25.14 52.20
CA SER A 60 -3.58 24.05 51.24
C SER A 60 -4.97 24.08 50.63
N SER A 61 -5.08 24.56 49.39
CA SER A 61 -6.29 24.44 48.58
C SER A 61 -5.96 23.61 47.35
N GLU A 62 -6.48 22.38 47.30
CA GLU A 62 -6.52 21.56 46.10
C GLU A 62 -7.27 22.32 44.99
N GLU A 63 -6.58 22.68 43.91
CA GLU A 63 -7.26 23.08 42.67
C GLU A 63 -7.89 21.84 42.01
N PRO A 64 -9.18 21.89 41.64
CA PRO A 64 -9.83 20.77 40.99
C PRO A 64 -9.22 20.56 39.60
N VAL A 65 -8.91 19.31 39.27
CA VAL A 65 -8.53 18.86 37.93
C VAL A 65 -9.63 19.29 36.96
N GLN A 66 -9.40 20.40 36.27
CA GLN A 66 -10.33 20.91 35.28
C GLN A 66 -10.28 19.95 34.09
N CYS A 67 -11.32 19.11 33.97
CA CYS A 67 -11.61 18.33 32.77
C CYS A 67 -11.47 19.25 31.56
N ARG A 68 -10.41 19.04 30.77
CA ARG A 68 -10.29 19.67 29.45
C ARG A 68 -11.56 19.32 28.70
N ARG A 69 -12.32 20.36 28.34
CA ARG A 69 -13.49 20.23 27.47
C ARG A 69 -13.07 19.38 26.27
N PRO A 70 -13.87 18.36 25.87
CA PRO A 70 -13.64 17.70 24.60
C PRO A 70 -13.63 18.78 23.50
N PRO A 71 -12.79 18.64 22.46
CA PRO A 71 -12.86 19.54 21.32
C PRO A 71 -14.32 19.60 20.81
N PRO A 72 -14.76 20.75 20.26
CA PRO A 72 -16.13 20.90 19.78
C PRO A 72 -16.47 19.75 18.82
N PRO A 73 -17.73 19.27 18.81
CA PRO A 73 -18.12 18.05 18.12
C PRO A 73 -17.69 18.16 16.65
N ALA A 74 -16.81 17.26 16.24
CA ALA A 74 -16.58 17.02 14.82
C ALA A 74 -17.94 16.72 14.20
N ALA A 75 -18.43 17.61 13.34
CA ALA A 75 -19.72 17.47 12.71
C ALA A 75 -19.83 16.09 12.04
N MET A 76 -20.75 15.26 12.56
CA MET A 76 -21.36 14.10 11.91
C MET A 76 -20.40 13.08 11.26
N ALA A 77 -19.45 12.54 12.00
CA ALA A 77 -18.89 11.24 11.60
C ALA A 77 -19.86 10.11 12.03
N PRO A 78 -20.23 9.17 11.15
CA PRO A 78 -21.06 8.04 11.53
C PRO A 78 -20.31 7.17 12.55
N SER A 79 -21.04 6.64 13.53
CA SER A 79 -20.46 5.73 14.52
C SER A 79 -20.01 4.41 13.86
N LEU A 80 -19.03 3.73 14.48
CA LEU A 80 -18.56 2.43 14.00
C LEU A 80 -19.71 1.43 13.85
N ALA A 81 -20.69 1.43 14.76
CA ALA A 81 -21.88 0.58 14.69
C ALA A 81 -22.75 0.85 13.44
N LEU A 82 -22.93 2.12 13.06
CA LEU A 82 -23.66 2.48 11.85
C LEU A 82 -22.90 2.02 10.58
N ALA A 83 -21.57 2.15 10.58
CA ALA A 83 -20.72 1.63 9.50
C ALA A 83 -20.86 0.10 9.37
N TYR A 84 -20.86 -0.64 10.48
CA TYR A 84 -21.11 -2.10 10.46
C TYR A 84 -22.47 -2.47 9.87
N ARG A 85 -23.53 -1.69 10.16
CA ARG A 85 -24.85 -1.89 9.57
C ARG A 85 -24.86 -1.63 8.05
N ARG A 86 -24.02 -0.70 7.58
CA ARG A 86 -23.88 -0.33 6.16
C ARG A 86 -22.72 -1.03 5.44
N ARG A 87 -22.10 -2.05 6.05
CA ARG A 87 -20.87 -2.69 5.53
C ARG A 87 -20.96 -3.15 4.07
N TRP A 88 -22.11 -3.67 3.63
CA TRP A 88 -22.31 -4.12 2.26
C TRP A 88 -22.34 -2.96 1.26
N TRP A 89 -23.02 -1.86 1.62
CA TRP A 89 -22.99 -0.63 0.83
C TRP A 89 -21.57 -0.09 0.70
N MET A 90 -20.83 -0.03 1.82
CA MET A 90 -19.44 0.43 1.83
C MET A 90 -18.54 -0.48 0.97
N ALA A 91 -18.73 -1.81 1.03
CA ALA A 91 -17.95 -2.76 0.24
C ALA A 91 -18.22 -2.58 -1.26
N VAL A 92 -19.49 -2.54 -1.67
CA VAL A 92 -19.85 -2.36 -3.07
C VAL A 92 -19.36 -1.01 -3.60
N THR A 93 -19.62 0.08 -2.88
CA THR A 93 -19.14 1.41 -3.29
C THR A 93 -17.62 1.48 -3.36
N SER A 94 -16.89 0.84 -2.44
CA SER A 94 -15.42 0.80 -2.50
C SER A 94 -14.87 0.04 -3.70
N ILE A 95 -15.55 -1.01 -4.15
CA ILE A 95 -15.16 -1.75 -5.37
C ILE A 95 -15.30 -0.84 -6.58
N PHE A 96 -16.43 -0.14 -6.72
CA PHE A 96 -16.64 0.82 -7.80
C PHE A 96 -15.70 2.02 -7.72
N GLU A 97 -15.48 2.54 -6.51
CA GLU A 97 -14.57 3.65 -6.27
C GLU A 97 -13.13 3.28 -6.62
N ASN A 98 -12.69 2.08 -6.26
CA ASN A 98 -11.40 1.56 -6.70
C ASN A 98 -11.37 1.39 -8.22
N LEU A 99 -12.42 0.82 -8.84
CA LEU A 99 -12.43 0.57 -10.28
C LEU A 99 -12.31 1.88 -11.09
N PHE A 100 -13.00 2.94 -10.69
CA PHE A 100 -13.10 4.17 -11.49
C PHE A 100 -12.22 5.34 -11.02
N PHE A 101 -11.71 5.31 -9.78
CA PHE A 101 -11.01 6.46 -9.18
C PHE A 101 -9.69 6.09 -8.48
N SER A 102 -9.17 4.86 -8.65
CA SER A 102 -7.88 4.48 -8.07
C SER A 102 -6.71 4.59 -9.04
N ALA A 103 -6.21 3.48 -9.56
CA ALA A 103 -5.03 3.40 -10.40
C ALA A 103 -5.35 3.52 -11.90
N VAL A 104 -6.20 4.49 -12.25
CA VAL A 104 -6.62 4.70 -13.64
C VAL A 104 -5.44 5.00 -14.54
N LEU A 105 -4.39 5.67 -14.04
CA LEU A 105 -3.13 5.93 -14.77
C LEU A 105 -2.50 4.69 -15.39
N LEU A 106 -2.78 3.49 -14.89
CA LEU A 106 -2.26 2.25 -15.47
C LEU A 106 -2.95 1.90 -16.82
N GLY A 107 -4.01 2.61 -17.20
CA GLY A 107 -4.61 2.62 -18.54
C GLY A 107 -4.01 3.70 -19.45
N TRP A 108 -2.76 4.10 -19.22
CA TRP A 108 -2.11 5.25 -19.88
C TRP A 108 -2.19 5.23 -21.40
N GLY A 109 -2.03 4.07 -22.05
CA GLY A 109 -2.04 3.96 -23.52
C GLY A 109 -3.23 4.65 -24.18
N SER A 110 -4.44 4.49 -23.61
CA SER A 110 -5.65 5.16 -24.13
C SER A 110 -5.69 6.65 -23.81
N LEU A 111 -5.21 7.06 -22.63
CA LEU A 111 -5.12 8.48 -22.27
C LEU A 111 -4.10 9.22 -23.15
N LEU A 112 -2.95 8.60 -23.43
CA LEU A 112 -1.90 9.17 -24.26
C LEU A 112 -2.43 9.52 -25.65
N ILE A 113 -3.22 8.62 -26.27
CA ILE A 113 -3.84 8.86 -27.58
C ILE A 113 -4.79 10.07 -27.51
N MET A 114 -5.63 10.18 -26.47
CA MET A 114 -6.53 11.32 -26.29
C MET A 114 -5.80 12.64 -26.02
N LEU A 115 -4.69 12.61 -25.28
CA LEU A 115 -3.89 13.81 -25.02
C LEU A 115 -3.21 14.32 -26.29
N LYS A 116 -2.74 13.40 -27.16
CA LYS A 116 -2.21 13.76 -28.47
C LYS A 116 -3.29 14.39 -29.35
N SER A 117 -4.49 13.79 -29.41
CA SER A 117 -5.59 14.29 -30.25
C SER A 117 -6.13 15.66 -29.81
N GLU A 118 -6.00 16.01 -28.53
CA GLU A 118 -6.32 17.35 -28.00
C GLU A 118 -5.17 18.37 -28.16
N GLY A 119 -4.02 17.95 -28.70
CA GLY A 119 -2.89 18.84 -29.00
C GLY A 119 -2.02 19.21 -27.80
N PHE A 120 -2.05 18.44 -26.70
CA PHE A 120 -1.17 18.67 -25.55
C PHE A 120 0.30 18.53 -25.95
N TYR A 121 1.14 19.51 -25.61
CA TYR A 121 2.56 19.59 -25.99
C TYR A 121 2.88 19.61 -27.50
N SER A 122 1.88 19.82 -28.38
CA SER A 122 2.08 19.93 -29.83
C SER A 122 3.04 21.06 -30.26
N HIS A 123 3.22 22.07 -29.40
CA HIS A 123 4.16 23.18 -29.65
C HIS A 123 5.62 22.72 -29.75
N LEU A 124 6.00 21.66 -29.01
CA LEU A 124 7.36 21.11 -29.05
C LEU A 124 7.70 20.58 -30.46
N CYS A 125 6.70 20.04 -31.16
CA CYS A 125 6.86 19.55 -32.53
C CYS A 125 6.99 20.68 -33.55
N THR A 126 6.44 21.88 -33.25
CA THR A 126 6.43 23.01 -34.20
C THR A 126 7.71 23.85 -34.11
N GLU A 127 8.36 23.95 -32.94
CA GLU A 127 9.56 24.76 -32.76
C GLU A 127 10.79 24.18 -33.50
N ASN A 128 10.88 22.86 -33.64
CA ASN A 128 11.94 22.16 -34.36
C ASN A 128 11.87 22.30 -35.90
N LEU A 129 10.75 22.79 -36.47
CA LEU A 129 10.65 23.10 -37.91
C LEU A 129 11.66 24.17 -38.38
N THR A 130 12.23 24.95 -37.46
CA THR A 130 13.18 26.01 -37.82
C THR A 130 14.63 25.52 -37.95
N GLY A 131 14.94 24.28 -37.58
CA GLY A 131 16.31 23.75 -37.54
C GLY A 131 16.57 22.43 -38.30
N ALA A 132 15.56 21.60 -38.58
CA ALA A 132 15.74 20.30 -39.21
C ALA A 132 14.80 20.10 -40.42
N THR A 133 15.37 19.63 -41.53
CA THR A 133 14.71 19.25 -42.77
C THR A 133 13.73 18.08 -42.59
N ASN A 134 12.54 18.19 -43.21
CA ASN A 134 11.64 17.09 -43.61
C ASN A 134 11.59 15.85 -42.70
N GLU A 135 11.19 16.01 -41.44
CA GLU A 135 10.69 14.86 -40.67
C GLU A 135 9.20 14.66 -40.96
N THR A 136 8.79 13.39 -41.08
CA THR A 136 7.40 12.95 -41.29
C THR A 136 6.56 13.24 -40.04
N PHE A 137 5.83 14.34 -40.06
CA PHE A 137 4.89 14.70 -38.98
C PHE A 137 3.60 13.89 -39.11
N MET A 138 3.19 13.26 -38.01
CA MET A 138 1.90 12.59 -37.85
C MET A 138 0.84 13.64 -37.49
N ASP A 139 -0.21 13.79 -38.31
CA ASP A 139 -1.25 14.81 -38.15
C ASP A 139 -2.48 14.24 -37.41
N TYR A 140 -2.49 14.30 -36.07
CA TYR A 140 -3.61 13.82 -35.25
C TYR A 140 -4.68 14.90 -35.14
N ASN A 141 -5.80 14.76 -35.87
CA ASN A 141 -6.93 15.70 -35.84
C ASN A 141 -6.51 17.18 -36.05
N GLY A 142 -5.49 17.42 -36.89
CA GLY A 142 -4.97 18.75 -37.20
C GLY A 142 -3.89 19.28 -36.24
N TRP A 143 -3.29 18.41 -35.41
CA TRP A 143 -2.11 18.72 -34.59
C TRP A 143 -0.93 17.78 -34.93
N PRO A 144 0.29 18.31 -35.11
CA PRO A 144 1.46 17.49 -35.33
C PRO A 144 1.84 16.73 -34.05
N SER A 145 2.24 15.46 -34.21
CA SER A 145 2.86 14.66 -33.14
C SER A 145 4.28 14.24 -33.49
N CYS A 146 5.13 14.20 -32.46
CA CYS A 146 6.58 13.97 -32.55
C CYS A 146 7.09 13.22 -31.31
N VAL A 147 8.31 12.70 -31.38
CA VAL A 147 8.96 11.92 -30.33
C VAL A 147 9.04 12.68 -29.00
N GLU A 148 9.40 13.96 -29.04
CA GLU A 148 9.61 14.81 -27.87
C GLU A 148 8.30 15.04 -27.10
N GLN A 149 7.18 15.18 -27.83
CA GLN A 149 5.86 15.28 -27.22
C GLN A 149 5.54 14.02 -26.41
N GLU A 150 5.84 12.84 -26.95
CA GLU A 150 5.62 11.56 -26.29
C GLU A 150 6.53 11.36 -25.08
N GLU A 151 7.79 11.77 -25.19
CA GLU A 151 8.76 11.66 -24.10
C GLU A 151 8.31 12.47 -22.87
N VAL A 152 7.87 13.71 -23.08
CA VAL A 152 7.35 14.59 -22.01
C VAL A 152 6.05 14.05 -21.42
N LEU A 153 5.15 13.52 -22.27
CA LEU A 153 3.91 12.90 -21.79
C LEU A 153 4.18 11.62 -20.97
N ASN A 154 5.10 10.75 -21.43
CA ASN A 154 5.51 9.55 -20.72
C ASN A 154 6.28 9.84 -19.44
N LEU A 155 6.99 10.98 -19.37
CA LEU A 155 7.53 11.49 -18.10
C LEU A 155 6.39 11.79 -17.11
N GLY A 156 5.30 12.39 -17.58
CA GLY A 156 4.08 12.59 -16.79
C GLY A 156 3.51 11.28 -16.24
N PHE A 157 3.39 10.25 -17.08
CA PHE A 157 3.01 8.90 -16.65
C PHE A 157 3.98 8.33 -15.61
N THR A 158 5.28 8.49 -15.81
CA THR A 158 6.31 8.02 -14.88
C THR A 158 6.18 8.67 -13.51
N VAL A 159 6.00 9.99 -13.44
CA VAL A 159 5.83 10.70 -12.17
C VAL A 159 4.50 10.33 -11.49
N GLY A 160 3.41 10.24 -12.25
CA GLY A 160 2.10 9.86 -11.72
C GLY A 160 2.07 8.43 -11.17
N SER A 161 2.63 7.47 -11.90
CA SER A 161 2.73 6.06 -11.48
C SER A 161 3.71 5.86 -10.31
N PHE A 162 4.79 6.67 -10.25
CA PHE A 162 5.67 6.74 -9.09
C PHE A 162 4.89 7.17 -7.85
N LEU A 163 4.14 8.28 -7.89
CA LEU A 163 3.36 8.76 -6.75
C LEU A 163 2.27 7.78 -6.32
N LEU A 164 1.63 7.11 -7.27
CA LEU A 164 0.66 6.04 -7.02
C LEU A 164 1.26 4.90 -6.17
N SER A 165 2.56 4.64 -6.25
CA SER A 165 3.21 3.55 -5.53
C SER A 165 4.01 4.03 -4.31
N ALA A 166 4.77 5.12 -4.44
CA ALA A 166 5.67 5.66 -3.42
C ALA A 166 4.91 6.27 -2.23
N ALA A 167 3.71 6.82 -2.45
CA ALA A 167 2.92 7.40 -1.36
C ALA A 167 2.37 6.34 -0.39
N THR A 168 2.44 5.04 -0.70
CA THR A 168 1.94 3.96 0.18
C THR A 168 2.59 3.95 1.56
N MET A 169 3.92 4.13 1.65
CA MET A 169 4.63 4.16 2.93
C MET A 169 4.20 5.35 3.82
N PRO A 170 4.25 6.62 3.36
CA PRO A 170 3.81 7.75 4.19
C PRO A 170 2.31 7.69 4.49
N LEU A 171 1.49 7.19 3.56
CA LEU A 171 0.05 6.99 3.81
C LEU A 171 -0.22 5.93 4.87
N GLY A 172 0.60 4.88 4.96
CA GLY A 172 0.58 3.92 6.05
C GLY A 172 0.71 4.61 7.41
N LEU A 173 1.77 5.41 7.58
CA LEU A 173 2.01 6.17 8.81
C LEU A 173 0.89 7.17 9.12
N LEU A 174 0.34 7.81 8.08
CA LEU A 174 -0.73 8.78 8.22
C LEU A 174 -2.05 8.11 8.65
N MET A 175 -2.36 6.95 8.07
CA MET A 175 -3.52 6.15 8.46
C MET A 175 -3.41 5.60 9.88
N ASP A 176 -2.20 5.20 10.31
CA ASP A 176 -1.97 4.74 11.68
C ASP A 176 -2.19 5.87 12.70
N ARG A 177 -1.95 7.14 12.33
CA ARG A 177 -2.06 8.30 13.23
C ARG A 177 -3.43 8.98 13.22
N PHE A 178 -4.00 9.19 12.04
CA PHE A 178 -5.21 9.99 11.85
C PHE A 178 -6.43 9.14 11.48
N GLY A 179 -6.24 7.84 11.30
CA GLY A 179 -7.28 6.94 10.81
C GLY A 179 -7.56 7.10 9.30
N PRO A 180 -8.49 6.31 8.77
CA PRO A 180 -8.71 6.23 7.32
C PRO A 180 -9.55 7.38 6.73
N ARG A 181 -10.45 7.97 7.50
CA ARG A 181 -11.38 9.01 7.02
C ARG A 181 -10.69 10.26 6.47
N PRO A 182 -9.77 10.94 7.18
CA PRO A 182 -9.11 12.13 6.64
C PRO A 182 -8.27 11.80 5.41
N VAL A 183 -7.60 10.65 5.39
CA VAL A 183 -6.80 10.18 4.25
C VAL A 183 -7.67 9.97 3.01
N ARG A 184 -8.85 9.35 3.18
CA ARG A 184 -9.81 9.13 2.09
C ARG A 184 -10.39 10.45 1.55
N LEU A 185 -10.68 11.43 2.41
CA LEU A 185 -11.17 12.75 2.01
C LEU A 185 -10.13 13.57 1.24
N VAL A 186 -8.88 13.55 1.70
CA VAL A 186 -7.78 14.20 0.96
C VAL A 186 -7.55 13.48 -0.37
N GLY A 187 -7.55 12.14 -0.37
CA GLY A 187 -7.38 11.35 -1.59
C GLY A 187 -8.44 11.61 -2.66
N SER A 188 -9.72 11.52 -2.28
CA SER A 188 -10.85 11.77 -3.18
C SER A 188 -10.89 13.22 -3.68
N SER A 189 -10.57 14.20 -2.84
CA SER A 189 -10.49 15.60 -3.27
C SER A 189 -9.32 15.87 -4.22
N CYS A 190 -8.14 15.26 -3.99
CA CYS A 190 -7.04 15.28 -4.94
C CYS A 190 -7.41 14.65 -6.30
N PHE A 191 -8.13 13.52 -6.30
CA PHE A 191 -8.57 12.89 -7.54
C PHE A 191 -9.60 13.75 -8.30
N ALA A 192 -10.57 14.34 -7.60
CA ALA A 192 -11.53 15.27 -8.21
C ALA A 192 -10.83 16.51 -8.78
N ALA A 193 -9.85 17.07 -8.06
CA ALA A 193 -9.03 18.19 -8.53
C ALA A 193 -8.21 17.81 -9.76
N SER A 194 -7.66 16.58 -9.81
CA SER A 194 -6.96 16.07 -10.99
C SER A 194 -7.83 16.12 -12.25
N CYS A 195 -9.04 15.57 -12.20
CA CYS A 195 -9.98 15.59 -13.33
C CYS A 195 -10.35 17.02 -13.74
N ALA A 196 -10.60 17.92 -12.78
CA ALA A 196 -10.88 19.32 -13.07
C ALA A 196 -9.69 20.03 -13.71
N VAL A 197 -8.46 19.78 -13.25
CA VAL A 197 -7.24 20.34 -13.85
C VAL A 197 -7.03 19.82 -15.27
N MET A 198 -7.27 18.54 -15.55
CA MET A 198 -7.24 18.01 -16.93
C MET A 198 -8.27 18.70 -17.83
N ALA A 199 -9.49 18.92 -17.33
CA ALA A 199 -10.53 19.63 -18.08
C ALA A 199 -10.14 21.08 -18.37
N VAL A 200 -9.58 21.80 -17.39
CA VAL A 200 -9.10 23.18 -17.54
C VAL A 200 -7.93 23.26 -18.52
N ALA A 201 -6.99 22.32 -18.44
CA ALA A 201 -5.81 22.31 -19.31
C ALA A 201 -6.18 22.11 -20.79
N ALA A 202 -7.27 21.37 -21.07
CA ALA A 202 -7.78 21.18 -22.41
C ALA A 202 -8.41 22.43 -23.04
N TYR A 203 -8.68 23.52 -22.28
CA TYR A 203 -9.22 24.76 -22.87
C TYR A 203 -8.24 25.46 -23.80
N ASN A 204 -6.98 25.54 -23.39
CA ASN A 204 -5.90 26.12 -24.17
C ASN A 204 -4.62 25.29 -23.99
N PRO A 205 -4.48 24.18 -24.76
CA PRO A 205 -3.41 23.21 -24.54
C PRO A 205 -2.01 23.82 -24.75
N ARG A 206 -1.84 24.80 -25.65
CA ARG A 206 -0.51 25.40 -25.92
C ARG A 206 0.12 26.02 -24.67
N VAL A 207 -0.68 26.66 -23.82
CA VAL A 207 -0.18 27.33 -22.60
C VAL A 207 -0.36 26.45 -21.36
N PHE A 208 -1.47 25.72 -21.27
CA PHE A 208 -1.81 24.95 -20.06
C PHE A 208 -1.32 23.50 -20.08
N SER A 209 -0.61 23.01 -21.11
CA SER A 209 -0.10 21.63 -21.14
C SER A 209 0.71 21.26 -19.90
N ILE A 210 1.46 22.19 -19.31
CA ILE A 210 2.24 21.97 -18.09
C ILE A 210 1.38 21.55 -16.88
N LEU A 211 0.10 21.95 -16.84
CA LEU A 211 -0.83 21.54 -15.77
C LEU A 211 -1.12 20.03 -15.79
N ILE A 212 -0.87 19.34 -16.91
CA ILE A 212 -1.02 17.88 -16.97
C ILE A 212 -0.10 17.18 -15.97
N PHE A 213 1.12 17.67 -15.72
CA PHE A 213 2.00 17.12 -14.69
C PHE A 213 1.36 17.20 -13.30
N LEU A 214 0.80 18.36 -12.95
CA LEU A 214 0.07 18.53 -11.70
C LEU A 214 -1.15 17.58 -11.64
N ALA A 215 -1.89 17.47 -12.74
CA ALA A 215 -3.06 16.60 -12.80
C ALA A 215 -2.71 15.12 -12.59
N VAL A 216 -1.70 14.58 -13.28
CA VAL A 216 -1.29 13.17 -13.12
C VAL A 216 -0.69 12.89 -11.74
N CYS A 217 0.00 13.86 -11.14
CA CYS A 217 0.49 13.74 -9.76
C CYS A 217 -0.66 13.64 -8.75
N LEU A 218 -1.66 14.53 -8.87
CA LEU A 218 -2.86 14.50 -8.05
C LEU A 218 -3.68 13.23 -8.28
N ASN A 219 -3.72 12.72 -9.52
CA ASN A 219 -4.39 11.47 -9.86
C ASN A 219 -3.75 10.27 -9.15
N GLY A 220 -2.43 10.12 -9.30
CA GLY A 220 -1.67 9.03 -8.69
C GLY A 220 -1.77 9.05 -7.16
N PHE A 221 -1.56 10.22 -6.55
CA PHE A 221 -1.69 10.38 -5.09
C PHE A 221 -3.13 10.14 -4.59
N GLY A 222 -4.13 10.71 -5.26
CA GLY A 222 -5.54 10.53 -4.89
C GLY A 222 -5.99 9.08 -5.00
N GLY A 223 -5.58 8.41 -6.07
CA GLY A 223 -5.95 7.03 -6.35
C GLY A 223 -5.40 6.02 -5.35
N ILE A 224 -4.14 6.20 -4.90
CA ILE A 224 -3.58 5.31 -3.87
C ILE A 224 -4.18 5.57 -2.49
N CYS A 225 -4.52 6.81 -2.15
CA CYS A 225 -5.25 7.12 -0.91
C CYS A 225 -6.60 6.38 -0.85
N LEU A 226 -7.35 6.38 -1.95
CA LEU A 226 -8.62 5.64 -2.05
C LEU A 226 -8.41 4.13 -1.91
N THR A 227 -7.42 3.57 -2.61
CA THR A 227 -7.11 2.14 -2.55
C THR A 227 -6.75 1.70 -1.14
N PHE A 228 -5.80 2.39 -0.51
CA PHE A 228 -5.23 1.96 0.76
C PHE A 228 -6.27 2.06 1.89
N THR A 229 -7.15 3.08 1.85
CA THR A 229 -8.29 3.18 2.76
C THR A 229 -9.40 2.15 2.47
N SER A 230 -9.50 1.64 1.24
CA SER A 230 -10.42 0.53 0.91
C SER A 230 -9.89 -0.84 1.39
N LEU A 231 -8.57 -1.04 1.48
CA LEU A 231 -7.96 -2.32 1.90
C LEU A 231 -8.18 -2.67 3.38
N ILE A 232 -8.56 -1.71 4.22
CA ILE A 232 -8.91 -1.95 5.64
C ILE A 232 -10.37 -2.36 5.85
N LEU A 233 -11.25 -2.08 4.89
CA LEU A 233 -12.68 -2.38 4.95
C LEU A 233 -13.00 -3.88 5.12
N PRO A 234 -12.29 -4.83 4.48
CA PRO A 234 -12.52 -6.27 4.65
C PRO A 234 -12.43 -6.75 6.10
N ASN A 235 -11.76 -6.01 7.00
CA ASN A 235 -11.67 -6.37 8.42
C ASN A 235 -13.03 -6.50 9.12
N MET A 236 -14.07 -5.85 8.57
CA MET A 236 -15.45 -5.92 9.08
C MET A 236 -16.16 -7.24 8.78
N PHE A 237 -15.57 -8.09 7.93
CA PHE A 237 -16.25 -9.22 7.31
C PHE A 237 -15.86 -10.61 7.81
N GLY A 238 -15.09 -10.71 8.91
CA GLY A 238 -14.82 -11.99 9.59
C GLY A 238 -14.41 -13.11 8.62
N ASN A 239 -15.29 -14.11 8.45
CA ASN A 239 -15.05 -15.31 7.65
C ASN A 239 -14.90 -15.05 6.14
N ILE A 240 -15.45 -13.96 5.59
CA ILE A 240 -15.33 -13.62 4.15
C ILE A 240 -14.29 -12.52 3.88
N ARG A 241 -13.47 -12.17 4.89
CA ARG A 241 -12.43 -11.14 4.78
C ARG A 241 -11.46 -11.38 3.63
N SER A 242 -10.95 -12.60 3.47
CA SER A 242 -9.96 -12.94 2.42
C SER A 242 -10.53 -12.69 1.02
N THR A 243 -11.76 -13.13 0.77
CA THR A 243 -12.46 -12.94 -0.51
C THR A 243 -12.74 -11.46 -0.83
N ILE A 244 -13.16 -10.67 0.16
CA ILE A 244 -13.41 -9.24 -0.07
C ILE A 244 -12.08 -8.51 -0.27
N LEU A 245 -11.03 -8.87 0.47
CA LEU A 245 -9.70 -8.29 0.30
C LEU A 245 -9.14 -8.58 -1.10
N SER A 246 -9.24 -9.82 -1.59
CA SER A 246 -8.78 -10.17 -2.94
C SER A 246 -9.59 -9.46 -4.02
N LEU A 247 -10.90 -9.28 -3.82
CA LEU A 247 -11.74 -8.50 -4.73
C LEU A 247 -11.38 -7.00 -4.73
N MET A 248 -10.98 -6.41 -3.59
CA MET A 248 -10.50 -5.03 -3.51
C MET A 248 -9.16 -4.83 -4.23
N ILE A 249 -8.26 -5.80 -4.13
CA ILE A 249 -6.99 -5.79 -4.88
C ILE A 249 -7.26 -5.98 -6.37
N GLY A 250 -8.18 -6.87 -6.73
CA GLY A 250 -8.64 -7.09 -8.10
C GLY A 250 -9.27 -5.84 -8.73
N SER A 251 -10.11 -5.11 -7.99
CA SER A 251 -10.73 -3.87 -8.47
C SER A 251 -9.74 -2.74 -8.67
N TYR A 252 -8.77 -2.59 -7.75
CA TYR A 252 -7.62 -1.71 -7.93
C TYR A 252 -6.82 -2.06 -9.19
N ALA A 253 -6.47 -3.33 -9.37
CA ALA A 253 -5.70 -3.77 -10.52
C ALA A 253 -6.47 -3.53 -11.84
N SER A 254 -7.78 -3.74 -11.82
CA SER A 254 -8.65 -3.54 -13.00
C SER A 254 -8.95 -2.09 -13.35
N SER A 255 -8.60 -1.13 -12.49
CA SER A 255 -8.99 0.28 -12.65
C SER A 255 -8.47 0.97 -13.91
N ALA A 256 -7.41 0.41 -14.50
CA ALA A 256 -6.86 0.83 -15.79
C ALA A 256 -7.86 0.75 -16.95
N VAL A 257 -8.93 -0.04 -16.84
CA VAL A 257 -10.01 -0.09 -17.85
C VAL A 257 -10.72 1.26 -18.03
N THR A 258 -10.63 2.14 -17.04
CA THR A 258 -11.35 3.41 -17.03
C THR A 258 -10.95 4.32 -18.20
N PHE A 259 -9.65 4.47 -18.49
CA PHE A 259 -9.22 5.30 -19.64
C PHE A 259 -9.61 4.74 -21.01
N PRO A 260 -9.51 3.43 -21.29
CA PRO A 260 -10.13 2.79 -22.44
C PRO A 260 -11.64 3.07 -22.54
N GLY A 261 -12.38 2.98 -21.42
CA GLY A 261 -13.81 3.33 -21.39
C GLY A 261 -14.06 4.80 -21.72
N VAL A 262 -13.24 5.72 -21.19
CA VAL A 262 -13.28 7.14 -21.50
C VAL A 262 -12.92 7.40 -22.97
N LYS A 263 -11.92 6.70 -23.51
CA LYS A 263 -11.53 6.77 -24.92
C LYS A 263 -12.68 6.33 -25.83
N LEU A 264 -13.40 5.26 -25.49
CA LEU A 264 -14.58 4.86 -26.24
C LEU A 264 -15.64 5.97 -26.30
N ILE A 265 -15.89 6.66 -25.18
CA ILE A 265 -16.83 7.79 -25.12
C ILE A 265 -16.32 8.98 -25.96
N TYR A 266 -15.00 9.22 -25.96
CA TYR A 266 -14.36 10.25 -26.77
C TYR A 266 -14.47 9.95 -28.27
N ASP A 267 -14.20 8.71 -28.67
CA ASP A 267 -14.28 8.25 -30.06
C ASP A 267 -15.74 8.28 -30.60
N LEU A 268 -16.75 8.22 -29.71
CA LEU A 268 -18.17 8.46 -30.05
C LEU A 268 -18.52 9.95 -30.31
N GLY A 269 -17.55 10.86 -30.22
CA GLY A 269 -17.70 12.28 -30.52
C GLY A 269 -17.99 13.19 -29.33
N VAL A 270 -17.90 12.68 -28.09
CA VAL A 270 -18.03 13.52 -26.90
C VAL A 270 -16.72 14.24 -26.62
N SER A 271 -16.76 15.57 -26.48
CA SER A 271 -15.56 16.38 -26.21
C SER A 271 -14.86 15.95 -24.90
N PHE A 272 -13.52 15.84 -24.95
CA PHE A 272 -12.65 15.51 -23.81
C PHE A 272 -12.97 16.36 -22.56
N ARG A 273 -13.26 17.65 -22.76
CA ARG A 273 -13.59 18.61 -21.69
C ARG A 273 -14.83 18.21 -20.91
N VAL A 274 -15.87 17.78 -21.61
CA VAL A 274 -17.14 17.36 -21.00
C VAL A 274 -16.91 16.09 -20.19
N ILE A 275 -16.18 15.13 -20.74
CA ILE A 275 -15.89 13.87 -20.06
C ILE A 275 -15.12 14.11 -18.75
N MET A 276 -14.09 14.96 -18.78
CA MET A 276 -13.29 15.25 -17.59
C MET A 276 -14.06 16.02 -16.51
N TRP A 277 -14.93 16.96 -16.88
CA TRP A 277 -15.81 17.65 -15.90
C TRP A 277 -16.84 16.70 -15.28
N VAL A 278 -17.48 15.84 -16.08
CA VAL A 278 -18.41 14.82 -15.56
C VAL A 278 -17.69 13.89 -14.60
N TRP A 279 -16.48 13.46 -14.94
CA TRP A 279 -15.68 12.58 -14.10
C TRP A 279 -15.24 13.27 -12.79
N ALA A 280 -14.90 14.55 -12.82
CA ALA A 280 -14.66 15.36 -11.62
C ALA A 280 -15.92 15.43 -10.73
N GLY A 281 -17.11 15.59 -11.32
CA GLY A 281 -18.38 15.55 -10.61
C GLY A 281 -18.64 14.21 -9.93
N LEU A 282 -18.37 13.09 -10.63
CA LEU A 282 -18.47 11.75 -10.04
C LEU A 282 -17.45 11.54 -8.91
N ALA A 283 -16.23 12.06 -9.05
CA ALA A 283 -15.22 12.02 -7.98
C ALA A 283 -15.67 12.83 -6.74
N CYS A 284 -16.39 13.95 -6.92
CA CYS A 284 -17.03 14.65 -5.80
C CYS A 284 -18.10 13.81 -5.09
N MET A 285 -18.82 12.93 -5.80
CA MET A 285 -19.74 11.98 -5.16
C MET A 285 -19.02 10.99 -4.24
N VAL A 286 -17.77 10.61 -4.56
CA VAL A 286 -16.92 9.78 -3.68
C VAL A 286 -16.58 10.53 -2.38
N VAL A 287 -16.31 11.83 -2.47
CA VAL A 287 -16.12 12.69 -1.28
C VAL A 287 -17.37 12.66 -0.41
N LEU A 288 -18.56 12.83 -1.01
CA LEU A 288 -19.83 12.76 -0.30
C LEU A 288 -20.08 11.38 0.33
N ASN A 289 -19.82 10.29 -0.39
CA ASN A 289 -19.94 8.93 0.13
C ASN A 289 -19.02 8.71 1.35
N CYS A 290 -17.79 9.23 1.30
CA CYS A 290 -16.85 9.18 2.41
C CYS A 290 -17.36 9.97 3.63
N LEU A 291 -17.90 11.18 3.44
CA LEU A 291 -18.44 11.98 4.53
C LEU A 291 -19.60 11.28 5.26
N LEU A 292 -20.50 10.66 4.50
CA LEU A 292 -21.74 10.06 4.99
C LEU A 292 -21.57 8.66 5.60
N ASN A 293 -20.65 7.84 5.05
CA ASN A 293 -20.57 6.42 5.39
C ASN A 293 -19.29 6.02 6.15
N TRP A 294 -18.20 6.78 6.03
CA TRP A 294 -16.92 6.37 6.64
C TRP A 294 -16.80 6.81 8.10
N PRO A 295 -16.53 5.89 9.05
CA PRO A 295 -16.41 6.22 10.47
C PRO A 295 -15.12 7.00 10.78
N ALA A 296 -15.11 7.75 11.89
CA ALA A 296 -13.92 8.43 12.38
C ALA A 296 -12.92 7.46 13.04
N GLU A 297 -13.41 6.40 13.65
CA GLU A 297 -12.60 5.34 14.25
C GLU A 297 -12.07 4.39 13.17
N SER A 298 -10.82 3.95 13.32
CA SER A 298 -10.21 2.93 12.46
C SER A 298 -10.83 1.56 12.71
N PHE A 299 -10.93 0.73 11.66
CA PHE A 299 -11.41 -0.64 11.82
C PHE A 299 -10.37 -1.49 12.59
N PRO A 300 -10.75 -2.12 13.72
CA PRO A 300 -9.82 -2.92 14.50
C PRO A 300 -9.33 -4.11 13.69
N ALA A 301 -8.04 -4.44 13.82
CA ALA A 301 -7.48 -5.61 13.14
C ALA A 301 -8.11 -6.90 13.72
N PRO A 302 -8.18 -8.00 12.96
CA PRO A 302 -8.83 -9.23 13.43
C PRO A 302 -8.19 -9.85 14.69
N GLU A 303 -6.91 -9.60 14.89
CA GLU A 303 -6.17 -10.00 16.10
C GLU A 303 -6.64 -9.19 17.32
N ASP A 304 -6.85 -7.88 17.14
CA ASP A 304 -7.41 -7.00 18.16
C ASP A 304 -8.87 -7.35 18.45
N ILE A 305 -9.66 -7.76 17.45
CA ILE A 305 -11.05 -8.21 17.65
C ILE A 305 -11.07 -9.51 18.47
N ARG A 306 -10.15 -10.46 18.20
CA ARG A 306 -10.06 -11.72 18.95
C ARG A 306 -9.60 -11.46 20.38
N TYR A 307 -8.62 -10.58 20.59
CA TYR A 307 -8.17 -10.17 21.91
C TYR A 307 -9.25 -9.40 22.67
N THR A 308 -9.95 -8.46 22.03
CA THR A 308 -11.05 -7.68 22.64
C THR A 308 -12.25 -8.56 22.96
N LYS A 309 -12.57 -9.54 22.11
CA LYS A 309 -13.59 -10.55 22.41
C LYS A 309 -13.16 -11.44 23.56
N LYS A 310 -11.88 -11.84 23.63
CA LYS A 310 -11.35 -12.65 24.72
C LYS A 310 -11.29 -11.88 26.04
N LEU A 311 -10.93 -10.59 26.03
CA LEU A 311 -11.00 -9.70 27.20
C LEU A 311 -12.43 -9.40 27.62
N ARG A 312 -13.36 -9.20 26.67
CA ARG A 312 -14.79 -9.05 26.99
C ARG A 312 -15.38 -10.34 27.52
N LEU A 313 -14.97 -11.50 27.00
CA LEU A 313 -15.40 -12.80 27.51
C LEU A 313 -14.81 -13.06 28.90
N ASP A 314 -13.54 -12.73 29.15
CA ASP A 314 -12.93 -12.80 30.50
C ASP A 314 -13.57 -11.80 31.47
N ARG A 315 -13.95 -10.60 31.00
CA ARG A 315 -14.65 -9.62 31.83
C ARG A 315 -16.10 -10.04 32.13
N VAL A 316 -16.78 -10.65 31.17
CA VAL A 316 -18.14 -11.20 31.33
C VAL A 316 -18.10 -12.46 32.20
N VAL A 317 -17.10 -13.33 32.06
CA VAL A 317 -16.88 -14.50 32.94
C VAL A 317 -16.45 -14.07 34.35
N SER A 318 -15.78 -12.93 34.49
CA SER A 318 -15.45 -12.34 35.79
C SER A 318 -16.62 -11.57 36.43
N GLU A 319 -17.60 -11.10 35.65
CA GLU A 319 -18.84 -10.50 36.15
C GLU A 319 -19.93 -11.54 36.46
N ASP A 320 -19.87 -12.74 35.85
CA ASP A 320 -20.78 -13.87 36.16
C ASP A 320 -20.40 -14.66 37.43
N ARG A 321 -19.33 -14.25 38.13
CA ARG A 321 -19.02 -14.74 39.49
C ARG A 321 -19.65 -13.90 40.61
N LEU A 322 -20.47 -12.91 40.29
CA LEU A 322 -21.11 -12.01 41.26
C LEU A 322 -22.64 -12.02 41.27
N THR A 323 -23.31 -12.97 40.60
CA THR A 323 -24.79 -13.09 40.68
C THR A 323 -25.27 -14.54 40.77
N GLY A 324 -25.80 -14.92 41.94
CA GLY A 324 -26.48 -16.19 42.25
C GLY A 324 -25.53 -17.23 42.86
N ASP A 325 -25.63 -17.64 44.12
CA ASP A 325 -26.85 -18.12 44.77
C ASP A 325 -26.95 -17.73 46.25
N ARG A 326 -28.14 -17.27 46.61
CA ARG A 326 -28.57 -17.12 48.00
C ARG A 326 -29.54 -18.27 48.31
N TYR A 327 -29.01 -19.37 48.84
CA TYR A 327 -29.78 -20.31 49.68
C TYR A 327 -28.96 -20.72 50.93
N VAL A 328 -29.26 -20.00 52.02
CA VAL A 328 -29.43 -20.41 53.43
C VAL A 328 -28.24 -20.94 54.27
N THR A 329 -28.10 -20.27 55.43
CA THR A 329 -27.57 -20.69 56.76
C THR A 329 -26.05 -20.60 57.01
N HIS A 330 -25.51 -19.54 57.65
CA HIS A 330 -25.54 -19.14 59.08
C HIS A 330 -24.63 -19.97 60.00
N LEU A 331 -23.56 -19.35 60.51
CA LEU A 331 -22.91 -19.51 61.83
C LEU A 331 -21.55 -18.77 61.77
N THR A 332 -21.50 -17.50 62.19
CA THR A 332 -20.85 -17.04 63.45
C THR A 332 -19.43 -17.60 63.62
N VAL A 333 -18.38 -16.79 63.75
CA VAL A 333 -18.08 -16.03 64.98
C VAL A 333 -17.00 -14.98 64.69
N MET A 334 -17.20 -13.79 65.28
CA MET A 334 -16.25 -12.68 65.43
C MET A 334 -14.87 -13.12 65.94
N LYS A 335 -13.79 -12.50 65.45
CA LYS A 335 -12.83 -11.80 66.33
C LYS A 335 -11.73 -11.02 65.60
N ASP A 336 -11.52 -9.82 66.13
CA ASP A 336 -10.26 -9.06 66.27
C ASP A 336 -9.72 -8.23 65.09
N THR A 337 -10.22 -6.99 65.08
CA THR A 337 -9.53 -5.69 65.05
C THR A 337 -8.00 -5.61 64.92
N VAL A 338 -7.60 -4.67 64.04
CA VAL A 338 -6.51 -3.67 64.16
C VAL A 338 -5.06 -4.17 64.13
N GLY A 339 -4.33 -3.70 63.11
CA GLY A 339 -2.90 -3.39 63.22
C GLY A 339 -2.01 -4.07 62.19
N ALA A 340 -1.75 -3.39 61.07
CA ALA A 340 -0.41 -3.21 60.50
C ALA A 340 -0.52 -2.53 59.13
N ARG A 341 -0.10 -1.27 59.09
CA ARG A 341 0.49 -0.68 57.88
C ARG A 341 1.80 -1.39 57.60
N GLN A 342 2.20 -1.29 56.33
CA GLN A 342 3.55 -1.47 55.80
C GLN A 342 3.92 -2.91 55.39
N GLN A 343 4.43 -2.97 54.15
CA GLN A 343 5.36 -3.98 53.60
C GLN A 343 4.70 -5.15 52.87
N ASP A 344 4.54 -4.98 51.55
CA ASP A 344 5.14 -5.87 50.55
C ASP A 344 4.99 -5.25 49.15
N CYS A 345 5.98 -4.42 48.81
CA CYS A 345 6.49 -4.34 47.46
C CYS A 345 7.30 -5.62 47.22
N GLU A 346 7.22 -6.19 46.02
CA GLU A 346 7.90 -7.43 45.56
C GLU A 346 7.14 -8.76 45.72
N ARG A 347 6.31 -9.06 44.71
CA ARG A 347 6.44 -10.35 44.00
C ARG A 347 5.96 -10.19 42.56
N ARG A 348 6.88 -9.72 41.72
CA ARG A 348 6.75 -9.75 40.26
C ARG A 348 7.26 -11.11 39.82
N ASP A 349 6.37 -11.97 39.35
CA ASP A 349 6.76 -13.22 38.70
C ASP A 349 7.78 -12.94 37.58
N PRO A 350 8.99 -13.55 37.60
CA PRO A 350 10.01 -13.33 36.58
C PRO A 350 9.72 -13.98 35.22
N GLN A 351 8.54 -14.59 35.03
CA GLN A 351 8.26 -15.46 33.88
C GLN A 351 7.25 -14.92 32.87
N SER A 352 6.88 -13.65 33.01
CA SER A 352 6.32 -12.84 31.91
C SER A 352 7.44 -11.97 31.33
N ARG A 353 8.44 -12.60 30.71
CA ARG A 353 9.25 -11.87 29.72
C ARG A 353 8.28 -11.39 28.66
N ALA A 354 8.10 -10.08 28.61
CA ALA A 354 7.54 -9.37 27.48
C ALA A 354 7.93 -10.11 26.19
N SER A 355 6.95 -10.51 25.41
CA SER A 355 7.15 -10.76 23.99
C SER A 355 7.66 -9.44 23.43
N ALA A 356 8.97 -9.24 23.45
CA ALA A 356 9.61 -8.09 22.83
C ALA A 356 9.11 -8.08 21.40
N SER A 357 8.27 -7.10 21.06
CA SER A 357 7.77 -6.93 19.70
C SER A 357 9.01 -6.93 18.82
N VAL A 358 9.07 -7.88 17.89
CA VAL A 358 10.22 -8.02 17.00
C VAL A 358 10.45 -6.64 16.39
N PRO A 359 11.67 -6.06 16.44
CA PRO A 359 11.87 -4.72 15.89
C PRO A 359 11.56 -4.71 14.39
N LEU A 360 10.86 -3.69 13.88
CA LEU A 360 10.55 -3.54 12.46
C LEU A 360 11.82 -3.63 11.59
N ARG A 361 12.93 -3.04 12.05
CA ARG A 361 14.24 -3.12 11.40
C ARG A 361 14.69 -4.56 11.12
N ARG A 362 14.42 -5.50 12.04
CA ARG A 362 14.76 -6.91 11.87
C ARG A 362 13.91 -7.58 10.79
N SER A 363 12.69 -7.11 10.58
CA SER A 363 11.80 -7.60 9.51
C SER A 363 12.19 -7.03 8.15
N VAL A 364 12.53 -5.75 8.07
CA VAL A 364 12.97 -5.08 6.83
C VAL A 364 14.35 -5.57 6.38
N CYS A 365 15.27 -5.87 7.30
CA CYS A 365 16.57 -6.45 6.96
C CYS A 365 16.54 -7.98 6.82
N SER A 366 15.35 -8.59 6.80
CA SER A 366 15.22 -10.03 6.61
C SER A 366 15.56 -10.40 5.17
N PRO A 367 16.37 -11.45 4.92
CA PRO A 367 16.72 -11.87 3.56
C PRO A 367 15.50 -12.23 2.72
N ILE A 368 14.43 -12.77 3.33
CA ILE A 368 13.17 -13.08 2.64
C ILE A 368 12.55 -11.79 2.07
N PHE A 369 12.49 -10.74 2.88
CA PHE A 369 11.96 -9.44 2.46
C PHE A 369 12.83 -8.78 1.40
N LEU A 370 14.15 -8.82 1.54
CA LEU A 370 15.06 -8.23 0.54
C LEU A 370 14.91 -8.90 -0.84
N TRP A 371 14.84 -10.24 -0.87
CA TRP A 371 14.58 -10.96 -2.12
C TRP A 371 13.19 -10.66 -2.69
N SER A 372 12.16 -10.52 -1.85
CA SER A 372 10.82 -10.14 -2.35
C SER A 372 10.76 -8.72 -2.89
N VAL A 373 11.51 -7.79 -2.30
CA VAL A 373 11.67 -6.42 -2.83
C VAL A 373 12.34 -6.45 -4.20
N VAL A 374 13.40 -7.24 -4.39
CA VAL A 374 14.08 -7.38 -5.70
C VAL A 374 13.13 -7.96 -6.75
N THR A 375 12.45 -9.07 -6.45
CA THR A 375 11.48 -9.68 -7.37
C THR A 375 10.34 -8.71 -7.73
N MET A 376 9.81 -8.00 -6.74
CA MET A 376 8.78 -6.99 -6.95
C MET A 376 9.28 -5.85 -7.84
N ALA A 377 10.45 -5.28 -7.55
CA ALA A 377 11.01 -4.15 -8.30
C ALA A 377 11.24 -4.48 -9.78
N ILE A 378 11.82 -5.64 -10.07
CA ILE A 378 12.07 -6.11 -11.44
C ILE A 378 10.74 -6.33 -12.19
N THR A 379 9.80 -7.04 -11.57
CA THR A 379 8.48 -7.32 -12.17
C THR A 379 7.72 -6.03 -12.43
N GLN A 380 7.71 -5.11 -11.45
CA GLN A 380 7.04 -3.82 -11.53
C GLN A 380 7.63 -2.95 -12.64
N LEU A 381 8.96 -2.85 -12.74
CA LEU A 381 9.62 -2.11 -13.81
C LEU A 381 9.20 -2.61 -15.19
N ARG A 382 9.21 -3.92 -15.41
CA ARG A 382 8.81 -4.51 -16.70
C ARG A 382 7.35 -4.22 -17.04
N VAL A 383 6.46 -4.45 -16.08
CA VAL A 383 5.00 -4.25 -16.24
C VAL A 383 4.68 -2.78 -16.54
N ILE A 384 5.32 -1.84 -15.83
CA ILE A 384 5.10 -0.40 -16.03
C ILE A 384 5.74 0.08 -17.34
N PHE A 385 6.98 -0.33 -17.65
CA PHE A 385 7.62 0.00 -18.93
C PHE A 385 6.75 -0.41 -20.11
N PHE A 386 6.21 -1.63 -20.09
CA PHE A 386 5.28 -2.09 -21.12
C PHE A 386 4.07 -1.16 -21.25
N MET A 387 3.43 -0.74 -20.15
CA MET A 387 2.28 0.19 -20.21
C MET A 387 2.63 1.57 -20.78
N GLY A 388 3.84 2.08 -20.53
CA GLY A 388 4.30 3.37 -21.07
C GLY A 388 4.72 3.30 -22.54
N ALA A 389 5.35 2.19 -22.95
CA ALA A 389 5.92 2.00 -24.28
C ALA A 389 4.99 1.29 -25.28
N MET A 390 3.91 0.63 -24.83
CA MET A 390 3.08 -0.26 -25.65
C MET A 390 2.61 0.39 -26.95
N ASN A 391 2.13 1.64 -26.92
CA ASN A 391 1.64 2.29 -28.13
C ASN A 391 2.75 2.39 -29.19
N LYS A 392 3.97 2.78 -28.79
CA LYS A 392 5.14 2.85 -29.68
C LYS A 392 5.62 1.48 -30.12
N MET A 393 5.59 0.48 -29.25
CA MET A 393 5.92 -0.90 -29.62
C MET A 393 4.95 -1.46 -30.67
N LEU A 394 3.65 -1.19 -30.52
CA LEU A 394 2.63 -1.59 -31.49
C LEU A 394 2.76 -0.82 -32.81
N GLU A 395 3.06 0.48 -32.74
CA GLU A 395 3.33 1.31 -33.91
C GLU A 395 4.52 0.77 -34.71
N PHE A 396 5.63 0.44 -34.04
CA PHE A 396 6.81 -0.17 -34.66
C PHE A 396 6.49 -1.53 -35.31
N LEU A 397 5.65 -2.37 -34.68
CA LEU A 397 5.23 -3.66 -35.24
C LEU A 397 4.39 -3.53 -36.52
N VAL A 398 3.64 -2.44 -36.69
CA VAL A 398 2.88 -2.19 -37.91
C VAL A 398 3.77 -1.56 -38.98
N LEU A 399 4.56 -0.55 -38.60
CA LEU A 399 5.43 0.18 -39.53
C LEU A 399 6.68 -0.60 -39.95
N HIS A 400 7.04 -1.69 -39.24
CA HIS A 400 8.28 -2.46 -39.43
C HIS A 400 9.55 -1.59 -39.42
N GLY A 401 9.52 -0.46 -38.70
CA GLY A 401 10.63 0.49 -38.64
C GLY A 401 10.88 1.29 -39.92
N ASP A 402 9.90 1.40 -40.83
CA ASP A 402 10.02 2.26 -42.01
C ASP A 402 10.08 3.74 -41.60
N PRO A 403 11.19 4.48 -41.90
CA PRO A 403 11.32 5.88 -41.53
C PRO A 403 10.45 6.83 -42.36
N HIS A 404 9.94 6.40 -43.53
CA HIS A 404 9.07 7.22 -44.38
C HIS A 404 7.86 6.41 -44.86
N PRO A 405 6.94 6.05 -43.94
CA PRO A 405 5.78 5.25 -44.31
C PRO A 405 4.85 6.02 -45.24
N SER A 406 4.20 5.31 -46.17
CA SER A 406 3.10 5.88 -46.96
C SER A 406 1.95 6.33 -46.04
N GLU A 407 1.21 7.37 -46.42
CA GLU A 407 0.05 7.87 -45.65
C GLU A 407 -0.98 6.78 -45.33
N GLU A 408 -1.15 5.79 -46.22
CA GLU A 408 -2.05 4.65 -46.01
C GLU A 408 -1.60 3.74 -44.85
N LEU A 409 -0.33 3.34 -44.86
CA LEU A 409 0.29 2.52 -43.80
C LEU A 409 0.29 3.25 -42.45
N GLN A 410 0.48 4.56 -42.48
CA GLN A 410 0.46 5.41 -41.30
C GLN A 410 -0.94 5.44 -40.66
N ARG A 411 -2.00 5.58 -41.48
CA ARG A 411 -3.38 5.52 -40.99
C ARG A 411 -3.74 4.14 -40.46
N GLU A 412 -3.24 3.08 -41.08
CA GLU A 412 -3.40 1.71 -40.58
C GLU A 412 -2.74 1.52 -39.20
N ALA A 413 -1.53 2.05 -39.00
CA ALA A 413 -0.86 2.01 -37.71
C ALA A 413 -1.67 2.71 -36.61
N GLU A 414 -2.24 3.89 -36.88
CA GLU A 414 -3.07 4.61 -35.91
C GLU A 414 -4.33 3.82 -35.51
N GLU A 415 -5.03 3.23 -36.48
CA GLU A 415 -6.23 2.43 -36.24
C GLU A 415 -5.91 1.16 -35.44
N GLN A 416 -4.86 0.44 -35.84
CA GLN A 416 -4.42 -0.77 -35.15
C GLN A 416 -3.94 -0.47 -33.73
N VAL A 417 -3.10 0.56 -33.52
CA VAL A 417 -2.62 0.95 -32.18
C VAL A 417 -3.80 1.35 -31.29
N GLY A 418 -4.76 2.12 -31.82
CA GLY A 418 -5.98 2.49 -31.10
C GLY A 418 -6.81 1.27 -30.67
N PHE A 419 -7.01 0.32 -31.59
CA PHE A 419 -7.74 -0.92 -31.32
C PHE A 419 -7.03 -1.79 -30.26
N TYR A 420 -5.75 -2.10 -30.45
CA TYR A 420 -4.98 -2.94 -29.52
C TYR A 420 -4.80 -2.28 -28.15
N SER A 421 -4.65 -0.94 -28.07
CA SER A 421 -4.64 -0.22 -26.79
C SER A 421 -5.97 -0.37 -26.03
N SER A 422 -7.09 -0.31 -26.75
CA SER A 422 -8.42 -0.54 -26.17
C SER A 422 -8.59 -1.99 -25.70
N VAL A 423 -8.14 -2.97 -26.51
CA VAL A 423 -8.17 -4.40 -26.14
C VAL A 423 -7.31 -4.66 -24.91
N PHE A 424 -6.07 -4.18 -24.87
CA PHE A 424 -5.20 -4.29 -23.70
C PHE A 424 -5.88 -3.73 -22.45
N GLY A 425 -6.47 -2.55 -22.56
CA GLY A 425 -7.18 -1.87 -21.49
C GLY A 425 -8.40 -2.63 -20.96
N THR A 426 -9.20 -3.21 -21.86
CA THR A 426 -10.38 -4.02 -21.48
C THR A 426 -9.99 -5.36 -20.86
N MET A 427 -8.91 -5.99 -21.34
CA MET A 427 -8.37 -7.22 -20.74
C MET A 427 -7.95 -7.03 -19.28
N GLN A 428 -7.65 -5.81 -18.84
CA GLN A 428 -7.31 -5.54 -17.43
C GLN A 428 -8.47 -5.84 -16.46
N LEU A 429 -9.72 -5.89 -16.92
CA LEU A 429 -10.86 -6.37 -16.12
C LEU A 429 -10.71 -7.81 -15.65
N LEU A 430 -9.91 -8.63 -16.34
CA LEU A 430 -9.60 -10.00 -15.92
C LEU A 430 -8.94 -10.03 -14.53
N CYS A 431 -8.33 -8.93 -14.08
CA CYS A 431 -7.78 -8.82 -12.71
C CYS A 431 -8.84 -9.01 -11.61
N LEU A 432 -10.13 -8.73 -11.86
CA LEU A 432 -11.20 -9.03 -10.92
C LEU A 432 -11.35 -10.54 -10.65
N LEU A 433 -11.00 -11.38 -11.61
CA LEU A 433 -11.10 -12.84 -11.54
C LEU A 433 -9.76 -13.49 -11.16
N THR A 434 -8.66 -12.99 -11.70
CA THR A 434 -7.33 -13.57 -11.49
C THR A 434 -6.81 -13.32 -10.07
N CYS A 435 -7.05 -12.14 -9.48
CA CYS A 435 -6.62 -11.83 -8.11
C CYS A 435 -7.27 -12.76 -7.04
N PRO A 436 -8.59 -13.05 -7.08
CA PRO A 436 -9.18 -14.09 -6.23
C PRO A 436 -8.62 -15.50 -6.47
N LEU A 437 -8.34 -15.85 -7.73
CA LEU A 437 -7.80 -17.17 -8.09
C LEU A 437 -6.43 -17.43 -7.45
N ILE A 438 -5.51 -16.46 -7.51
CA ILE A 438 -4.19 -16.61 -6.87
C ILE A 438 -4.30 -16.61 -5.33
N GLY A 439 -5.21 -15.82 -4.77
CA GLY A 439 -5.51 -15.86 -3.33
C GLY A 439 -5.98 -17.25 -2.89
N TYR A 440 -6.85 -17.88 -3.69
CA TYR A 440 -7.28 -19.25 -3.47
C TYR A 440 -6.14 -20.27 -3.57
N ILE A 441 -5.21 -20.10 -4.53
CA ILE A 441 -4.00 -20.95 -4.63
C ILE A 441 -3.10 -20.80 -3.39
N MET A 442 -2.97 -19.59 -2.86
CA MET A 442 -2.19 -19.35 -1.63
C MET A 442 -2.86 -19.95 -0.39
N ASP A 443 -4.19 -19.92 -0.35
CA ASP A 443 -5.02 -20.50 0.71
C ASP A 443 -5.34 -22.00 0.51
N TRP A 444 -4.82 -22.61 -0.57
CA TRP A 444 -5.06 -24.01 -0.94
C TRP A 444 -4.58 -24.97 0.16
N ARG A 445 -5.39 -25.98 0.51
CA ARG A 445 -5.11 -26.98 1.56
C ARG A 445 -4.94 -26.42 2.98
N MET A 446 -5.22 -25.14 3.26
CA MET A 446 -5.13 -24.61 4.63
C MET A 446 -6.26 -25.10 5.55
N LYS A 447 -7.46 -25.37 5.00
CA LYS A 447 -8.63 -25.84 5.75
C LYS A 447 -8.47 -27.26 6.31
N GLU A 448 -7.82 -28.15 5.57
CA GLU A 448 -7.54 -29.53 6.03
C GLU A 448 -6.67 -29.50 7.29
N CYS A 449 -5.69 -28.59 7.39
CA CYS A 449 -4.93 -28.37 8.62
C CYS A 449 -5.74 -27.73 9.78
N GLU A 450 -6.91 -27.15 9.54
CA GLU A 450 -7.79 -26.67 10.61
C GLU A 450 -8.63 -27.81 11.18
N GLU A 451 -9.11 -28.73 10.34
CA GLU A 451 -9.92 -29.88 10.74
C GLU A 451 -9.07 -30.99 11.41
N ASP A 452 -7.86 -31.25 10.93
CA ASP A 452 -6.94 -32.22 11.55
C ASP A 452 -6.44 -31.79 12.95
N GLY A 453 -6.56 -30.49 13.29
CA GLY A 453 -6.19 -29.95 14.60
C GLY A 453 -7.22 -30.20 15.71
N ASP A 454 -8.49 -30.43 15.36
CA ASP A 454 -9.55 -30.80 16.31
C ASP A 454 -9.69 -32.33 16.46
N ALA A 455 -9.17 -33.10 15.50
CA ALA A 455 -9.19 -34.57 15.52
C ALA A 455 -7.89 -35.17 16.10
N GLY A 456 -7.73 -35.09 17.41
CA GLY A 456 -7.16 -36.20 18.21
C GLY A 456 -5.72 -36.70 17.98
N SER A 457 -4.83 -36.03 17.25
CA SER A 457 -3.42 -36.47 17.15
C SER A 457 -2.45 -35.57 17.93
N ARG A 458 -1.95 -36.09 19.06
CA ARG A 458 -0.83 -35.53 19.83
C ARG A 458 0.48 -35.95 19.17
N SER A 459 1.20 -35.03 18.54
CA SER A 459 2.68 -35.15 18.42
C SER A 459 3.42 -33.90 17.92
N ASP A 460 2.78 -32.88 17.34
CA ASP A 460 3.47 -31.64 16.94
C ASP A 460 2.69 -30.38 17.34
N PRO A 461 3.35 -29.23 17.58
CA PRO A 461 2.64 -27.97 17.78
C PRO A 461 1.95 -27.59 16.46
N PRO A 462 0.60 -27.59 16.40
CA PRO A 462 -0.17 -27.44 15.15
C PRO A 462 0.07 -26.12 14.41
N GLY A 463 0.76 -25.16 15.04
CA GLY A 463 1.17 -23.90 14.43
C GLY A 463 2.42 -23.98 13.54
N ARG A 464 3.32 -24.97 13.69
CA ARG A 464 4.59 -25.04 12.94
C ARG A 464 4.39 -25.62 11.53
N ASP A 465 3.56 -26.66 11.39
CA ASP A 465 3.23 -27.24 10.08
C ASP A 465 2.38 -26.30 9.22
N LYS A 466 1.45 -25.55 9.84
CA LYS A 466 0.69 -24.49 9.16
C LYS A 466 1.60 -23.42 8.53
N LYS A 467 2.69 -23.05 9.20
CA LYS A 467 3.67 -22.08 8.64
C LYS A 467 4.42 -22.67 7.46
N ILE A 468 4.81 -23.94 7.52
CA ILE A 468 5.52 -24.62 6.43
C ILE A 468 4.63 -24.80 5.21
N GLN A 469 3.34 -25.11 5.42
CA GLN A 469 2.37 -25.21 4.33
C GLN A 469 2.12 -23.85 3.66
N LYS A 470 1.91 -22.79 4.46
CA LYS A 470 1.81 -21.40 3.97
C LYS A 470 3.00 -20.99 3.11
N LEU A 471 4.20 -21.29 3.60
CA LEU A 471 5.44 -21.03 2.88
C LEU A 471 5.52 -21.83 1.56
N THR A 472 5.09 -23.09 1.57
CA THR A 472 5.08 -23.95 0.37
C THR A 472 4.12 -23.44 -0.70
N ASN A 473 2.92 -23.02 -0.31
CA ASN A 473 1.95 -22.42 -1.23
C ASN A 473 2.48 -21.10 -1.80
N ALA A 474 3.13 -20.26 -0.97
CA ALA A 474 3.77 -19.03 -1.43
C ALA A 474 4.89 -19.31 -2.44
N ILE A 475 5.76 -20.30 -2.19
CA ILE A 475 6.81 -20.72 -3.14
C ILE A 475 6.21 -21.09 -4.50
N ARG A 476 5.15 -21.91 -4.51
CA ARG A 476 4.47 -22.33 -5.75
C ARG A 476 3.87 -21.14 -6.49
N ALA A 477 3.23 -20.22 -5.76
CA ALA A 477 2.65 -19.01 -6.33
C ALA A 477 3.70 -18.10 -6.97
N PHE A 478 4.87 -17.90 -6.33
CA PHE A 478 5.96 -17.13 -6.93
C PHE A 478 6.61 -17.83 -8.14
N ILE A 479 6.79 -19.15 -8.10
CA ILE A 479 7.31 -19.90 -9.27
C ILE A 479 6.36 -19.73 -10.45
N PHE A 480 5.06 -19.91 -10.22
CA PHE A 480 4.04 -19.75 -11.25
C PHE A 480 4.02 -18.32 -11.82
N THR A 481 4.06 -17.31 -10.94
CA THR A 481 4.07 -15.89 -11.36
C THR A 481 5.32 -15.54 -12.17
N ASN A 482 6.50 -16.01 -11.76
CA ASN A 482 7.75 -15.80 -12.50
C ASN A 482 7.78 -16.54 -13.84
N LEU A 483 7.21 -17.75 -13.91
CA LEU A 483 7.05 -18.47 -15.19
C LEU A 483 6.18 -17.67 -16.16
N LEU A 484 5.04 -17.14 -15.69
CA LEU A 484 4.19 -16.27 -16.52
C LEU A 484 4.91 -15.00 -16.95
N LEU A 485 5.73 -14.39 -16.10
CA LEU A 485 6.56 -13.22 -16.43
C LEU A 485 7.61 -13.53 -17.52
N VAL A 486 8.21 -14.73 -17.49
CA VAL A 486 9.14 -15.18 -18.54
C VAL A 486 8.40 -15.44 -19.84
N VAL A 487 7.27 -16.15 -19.81
CA VAL A 487 6.46 -16.40 -21.01
C VAL A 487 5.97 -15.09 -21.61
N PHE A 488 5.49 -14.15 -20.77
CA PHE A 488 5.16 -12.79 -21.20
C PHE A 488 6.33 -12.15 -21.95
N GLY A 489 7.52 -12.27 -21.38
CA GLY A 489 8.71 -11.70 -21.99
C GLY A 489 9.16 -12.33 -23.29
N VAL A 490 8.98 -13.64 -23.46
CA VAL A 490 9.24 -14.33 -24.72
C VAL A 490 8.21 -13.91 -25.78
N VAL A 491 6.93 -13.81 -25.40
CA VAL A 491 5.86 -13.36 -26.29
C VAL A 491 6.08 -11.92 -26.76
N SER A 492 6.57 -11.02 -25.88
CA SER A 492 6.91 -9.65 -26.24
C SER A 492 8.09 -9.51 -27.21
N LEU A 493 8.87 -10.58 -27.46
CA LEU A 493 9.95 -10.60 -28.45
C LEU A 493 9.49 -11.09 -29.83
N ILE A 494 8.27 -11.59 -29.94
CA ILE A 494 7.74 -12.11 -31.21
C ILE A 494 7.12 -10.96 -31.99
N ASP A 495 7.65 -10.70 -33.18
CA ASP A 495 7.18 -9.67 -34.11
C ASP A 495 5.90 -10.13 -34.82
N ASN A 496 4.81 -10.28 -34.06
CA ASN A 496 3.52 -10.70 -34.56
C ASN A 496 2.39 -10.06 -33.75
N LEU A 497 1.60 -9.20 -34.42
CA LEU A 497 0.56 -8.40 -33.80
C LEU A 497 -0.54 -9.26 -33.11
N PRO A 498 -1.12 -10.30 -33.74
CA PRO A 498 -2.05 -11.21 -33.07
C PRO A 498 -1.47 -11.90 -31.82
N VAL A 499 -0.20 -12.32 -31.86
CA VAL A 499 0.46 -12.98 -30.72
C VAL A 499 0.60 -12.04 -29.52
N GLN A 500 0.68 -10.72 -29.74
CA GLN A 500 0.72 -9.74 -28.63
C GLN A 500 -0.56 -9.75 -27.77
N LEU A 501 -1.69 -10.22 -28.28
CA LEU A 501 -2.90 -10.43 -27.45
C LEU A 501 -2.65 -11.40 -26.30
N LEU A 502 -1.87 -12.46 -26.53
CA LEU A 502 -1.44 -13.36 -25.47
C LEU A 502 -0.54 -12.62 -24.46
N GLY A 503 0.34 -11.74 -24.95
CA GLY A 503 1.17 -10.86 -24.13
C GLY A 503 0.34 -9.99 -23.18
N PHE A 504 -0.77 -9.42 -23.66
CA PHE A 504 -1.68 -8.61 -22.86
C PHE A 504 -2.34 -9.40 -21.71
N VAL A 505 -2.77 -10.63 -22.00
CA VAL A 505 -3.35 -11.53 -20.98
C VAL A 505 -2.29 -11.89 -19.92
N LEU A 506 -1.09 -12.27 -20.37
CA LEU A 506 0.00 -12.64 -19.47
C LEU A 506 0.44 -11.46 -18.59
N HIS A 507 0.58 -10.27 -19.17
CA HIS A 507 0.86 -9.02 -18.44
C HIS A 507 -0.17 -8.80 -17.33
N THR A 508 -1.46 -8.88 -17.69
CA THR A 508 -2.57 -8.67 -16.77
C THR A 508 -2.52 -9.67 -15.60
N MET A 509 -2.26 -10.95 -15.90
CA MET A 509 -2.13 -11.99 -14.87
C MET A 509 -0.95 -11.74 -13.93
N VAL A 510 0.23 -11.49 -14.49
CA VAL A 510 1.47 -11.25 -13.71
C VAL A 510 1.30 -10.07 -12.76
N ARG A 511 0.70 -8.97 -13.24
CA ARG A 511 0.45 -7.78 -12.44
C ARG A 511 -0.47 -8.06 -11.25
N GLY A 512 -1.58 -8.78 -11.44
CA GLY A 512 -2.47 -9.15 -10.34
C GLY A 512 -1.81 -10.12 -9.35
N PHE A 513 -1.02 -11.07 -9.87
CA PHE A 513 -0.42 -12.13 -9.07
C PHE A 513 0.72 -11.65 -8.19
N ILE A 514 1.61 -10.77 -8.69
CA ILE A 514 2.78 -10.34 -7.91
C ILE A 514 2.39 -9.61 -6.63
N HIS A 515 1.41 -8.70 -6.70
CA HIS A 515 0.90 -7.98 -5.52
C HIS A 515 0.25 -8.92 -4.51
N SER A 516 -0.51 -9.91 -5.00
CA SER A 516 -1.17 -10.91 -4.16
C SER A 516 -0.16 -11.85 -3.49
N CYS A 517 0.86 -12.31 -4.24
CA CYS A 517 1.92 -13.18 -3.74
C CYS A 517 2.75 -12.52 -2.63
N CYS A 518 3.15 -11.26 -2.82
CA CYS A 518 3.88 -10.51 -1.78
C CYS A 518 3.03 -10.30 -0.53
N GLY A 519 1.75 -9.93 -0.70
CA GLY A 519 0.82 -9.80 0.43
C GLY A 519 0.68 -11.09 1.23
N GLY A 520 0.42 -12.22 0.57
CA GLY A 520 0.29 -13.50 1.26
C GLY A 520 1.60 -14.01 1.88
N LEU A 521 2.76 -13.74 1.26
CA LEU A 521 4.07 -14.03 1.85
C LEU A 521 4.29 -13.25 3.16
N TYR A 522 3.96 -11.96 3.17
CA TYR A 522 4.12 -11.14 4.37
C TYR A 522 3.20 -11.58 5.49
N HIS A 523 1.98 -11.96 5.18
CA HIS A 523 1.05 -12.54 6.15
C HIS A 523 1.47 -13.92 6.65
N ALA A 524 2.26 -14.68 5.88
CA ALA A 524 2.77 -15.99 6.28
C ALA A 524 4.01 -15.92 7.18
N VAL A 525 4.92 -14.98 6.91
CA VAL A 525 6.26 -14.94 7.53
C VAL A 525 6.36 -13.93 8.67
N TYR A 526 5.68 -12.78 8.56
CA TYR A 526 5.84 -11.66 9.50
C TYR A 526 4.63 -11.48 10.41
N PRO A 527 4.81 -10.85 11.59
CA PRO A 527 3.69 -10.42 12.43
C PRO A 527 2.78 -9.44 11.70
N SER A 528 1.48 -9.53 11.97
CA SER A 528 0.43 -8.64 11.47
C SER A 528 0.75 -7.14 11.64
N ASN A 529 1.34 -6.78 12.78
CA ASN A 529 1.71 -5.39 13.11
C ASN A 529 2.73 -4.79 12.13
N HIS A 530 3.48 -5.60 11.38
CA HIS A 530 4.47 -5.11 10.40
C HIS A 530 3.94 -5.12 8.96
N PHE A 531 2.77 -5.71 8.72
CA PHE A 531 2.26 -5.95 7.37
C PHE A 531 2.14 -4.66 6.54
N GLY A 532 1.54 -3.61 7.12
CA GLY A 532 1.37 -2.32 6.46
C GLY A 532 2.71 -1.65 6.13
N SER A 533 3.62 -1.59 7.10
CA SER A 533 4.94 -0.97 6.92
C SER A 533 5.82 -1.72 5.91
N LEU A 534 5.81 -3.06 5.92
CA LEU A 534 6.56 -3.88 4.96
C LEU A 534 6.02 -3.70 3.54
N THR A 535 4.70 -3.74 3.38
CA THR A 535 4.05 -3.52 2.08
C THR A 535 4.33 -2.13 1.55
N GLY A 536 4.23 -1.08 2.39
CA GLY A 536 4.55 0.29 2.00
C GLY A 536 6.03 0.48 1.64
N THR A 537 6.94 -0.12 2.41
CA THR A 537 8.39 -0.04 2.14
C THR A 537 8.73 -0.75 0.82
N GLN A 538 8.17 -1.95 0.58
CA GLN A 538 8.34 -2.66 -0.68
C GLN A 538 7.86 -1.81 -1.85
N SER A 539 6.62 -1.30 -1.78
CA SER A 539 6.00 -0.49 -2.84
C SER A 539 6.82 0.76 -3.15
N MET A 540 7.34 1.45 -2.12
CA MET A 540 8.19 2.63 -2.29
C MET A 540 9.52 2.29 -3.00
N ILE A 541 10.20 1.21 -2.60
CA ILE A 541 11.46 0.80 -3.23
C ILE A 541 11.21 0.35 -4.68
N SER A 542 10.16 -0.44 -4.93
CA SER A 542 9.80 -0.85 -6.29
C SER A 542 9.39 0.33 -7.16
N ALA A 543 8.75 1.36 -6.60
CA ALA A 543 8.41 2.58 -7.33
C ALA A 543 9.64 3.38 -7.73
N ALA A 544 10.62 3.50 -6.82
CA ALA A 544 11.89 4.16 -7.10
C ALA A 544 12.65 3.43 -8.21
N PHE A 545 12.65 2.09 -8.18
CA PHE A 545 13.24 1.29 -9.25
C PHE A 545 12.47 1.43 -10.58
N ALA A 546 11.14 1.55 -10.53
CA ALA A 546 10.31 1.76 -11.72
C ALA A 546 10.55 3.12 -12.40
N LEU A 547 11.19 4.10 -11.75
CA LEU A 547 11.62 5.34 -12.42
C LEU A 547 12.61 5.08 -13.56
N LEU A 548 13.31 3.94 -13.55
CA LEU A 548 14.14 3.47 -14.67
C LEU A 548 13.35 3.25 -15.96
N GLN A 549 12.01 3.22 -15.92
CA GLN A 549 11.20 3.13 -17.13
C GLN A 549 11.44 4.30 -18.08
N GLN A 550 11.66 5.53 -17.57
CA GLN A 550 11.79 6.71 -18.40
C GLN A 550 13.12 6.71 -19.19
N PRO A 551 14.29 6.45 -18.58
CA PRO A 551 15.52 6.32 -19.36
C PRO A 551 15.48 5.11 -20.30
N LEU A 552 14.80 4.02 -19.95
CA LEU A 552 14.58 2.90 -20.89
C LEU A 552 13.71 3.32 -22.08
N PHE A 553 12.67 4.12 -21.87
CA PHE A 553 11.83 4.66 -22.94
C PHE A 553 12.63 5.61 -23.85
N MET A 554 13.42 6.53 -23.27
CA MET A 554 14.32 7.40 -24.04
C MET A 554 15.33 6.59 -24.86
N LEU A 555 15.88 5.50 -24.29
CA LEU A 555 16.82 4.64 -25.00
C LEU A 555 16.14 3.93 -26.19
N MET A 556 14.90 3.47 -26.02
CA MET A 556 14.09 2.82 -27.05
C MET A 556 13.83 3.74 -28.25
N VAL A 557 13.36 4.95 -27.97
CA VAL A 557 12.94 5.86 -29.04
C VAL A 557 14.12 6.65 -29.61
N GLY A 558 15.16 6.92 -28.82
CA GLY A 558 16.29 7.76 -29.24
C GLY A 558 17.44 7.00 -29.90
N HIS A 559 17.99 5.96 -29.28
CA HIS A 559 19.20 5.28 -29.78
C HIS A 559 18.91 4.00 -30.57
N LEU A 560 17.72 3.43 -30.40
CA LEU A 560 17.29 2.19 -31.03
C LEU A 560 16.29 2.42 -32.16
N ASP A 561 16.11 3.68 -32.60
CA ASP A 561 15.18 4.06 -33.68
C ASP A 561 13.76 3.47 -33.52
N GLY A 562 13.32 3.29 -32.28
CA GLY A 562 12.02 2.71 -31.96
C GLY A 562 11.98 1.17 -31.80
N ASP A 563 13.07 0.44 -32.07
CA ASP A 563 13.14 -1.01 -31.91
C ASP A 563 13.11 -1.43 -30.43
N PRO A 564 12.07 -2.15 -29.98
CA PRO A 564 11.97 -2.59 -28.58
C PRO A 564 12.72 -3.90 -28.29
N HIS A 565 13.29 -4.58 -29.29
CA HIS A 565 13.83 -5.93 -29.14
C HIS A 565 14.90 -6.04 -28.03
N TRP A 566 15.96 -5.22 -28.10
CA TRP A 566 17.07 -5.28 -27.15
C TRP A 566 16.68 -4.93 -25.72
N ILE A 567 15.75 -3.99 -25.55
CA ILE A 567 15.23 -3.62 -24.23
C ILE A 567 14.41 -4.76 -23.65
N ASN A 568 13.56 -5.40 -24.46
CA ASN A 568 12.78 -6.56 -24.03
C ASN A 568 13.66 -7.77 -23.69
N VAL A 569 14.76 -8.01 -24.43
CA VAL A 569 15.77 -9.03 -24.10
C VAL A 569 16.42 -8.72 -22.75
N GLY A 570 16.87 -7.48 -22.54
CA GLY A 570 17.47 -7.06 -21.27
C GLY A 570 16.51 -7.24 -20.08
N LEU A 571 15.26 -6.78 -20.22
CA LEU A 571 14.22 -6.96 -19.20
C LEU A 571 13.88 -8.45 -18.98
N LEU A 572 13.95 -9.30 -20.01
CA LEU A 572 13.75 -10.74 -19.89
C LEU A 572 14.87 -11.40 -19.09
N VAL A 573 16.13 -11.08 -19.38
CA VAL A 573 17.29 -11.61 -18.62
C VAL A 573 17.20 -11.20 -17.16
N VAL A 574 16.90 -9.92 -16.88
CA VAL A 574 16.73 -9.43 -15.50
C VAL A 574 15.54 -10.09 -14.80
N SER A 575 14.45 -10.41 -15.53
CA SER A 575 13.29 -11.13 -14.98
C SER A 575 13.64 -12.53 -14.45
N LEU A 576 14.69 -13.18 -14.96
CA LEU A 576 15.15 -14.48 -14.44
C LEU A 576 15.67 -14.39 -13.00
N ALA A 577 16.13 -13.22 -12.55
CA ALA A 577 16.49 -12.99 -11.15
C ALA A 577 15.28 -13.13 -10.21
N GLY A 578 14.04 -13.06 -10.73
CA GLY A 578 12.82 -13.32 -9.98
C GLY A 578 12.76 -14.72 -9.35
N PHE A 579 13.46 -15.71 -9.92
CA PHE A 579 13.55 -17.08 -9.39
C PHE A 579 14.44 -17.21 -8.15
N LEU A 580 15.28 -16.21 -7.84
CA LEU A 580 16.15 -16.24 -6.66
C LEU A 580 15.35 -16.30 -5.35
N LEU A 581 14.20 -15.62 -5.27
CA LEU A 581 13.31 -15.66 -4.11
C LEU A 581 12.75 -17.08 -3.87
N PRO A 582 12.06 -17.73 -4.85
CA PRO A 582 11.66 -19.14 -4.71
C PRO A 582 12.79 -20.08 -4.32
N CYS A 583 13.98 -19.94 -4.92
CA CYS A 583 15.15 -20.76 -4.60
C CYS A 583 15.57 -20.59 -3.13
N TYR A 584 15.63 -19.34 -2.65
CA TYR A 584 15.94 -19.04 -1.26
C TYR A 584 14.88 -19.58 -0.29
N LEU A 585 13.60 -19.38 -0.61
CA LEU A 585 12.48 -19.89 0.20
C LEU A 585 12.47 -21.43 0.27
N PHE A 586 12.86 -22.10 -0.81
CA PHE A 586 13.01 -23.55 -0.84
C PHE A 586 14.13 -24.03 0.09
N GLN A 587 15.29 -23.36 0.07
CA GLN A 587 16.38 -23.63 1.02
C GLN A 587 15.96 -23.37 2.46
N HIS A 588 15.27 -22.25 2.72
CA HIS A 588 14.75 -21.90 4.04
C HIS A 588 13.76 -22.95 4.56
N ARG A 589 12.83 -23.41 3.71
CA ARG A 589 11.91 -24.51 4.03
C ARG A 589 12.67 -25.80 4.36
N ARG A 590 13.69 -26.16 3.58
CA ARG A 590 14.49 -27.36 3.82
C ARG A 590 15.22 -27.30 5.16
N ASN A 591 15.70 -26.12 5.56
CA ASN A 591 16.32 -25.93 6.87
C ASN A 591 15.29 -26.07 7.99
N LEU A 592 14.09 -25.50 7.84
CA LEU A 592 13.00 -25.67 8.82
C LEU A 592 12.58 -27.14 8.99
N LEU A 593 12.49 -27.89 7.88
CA LEU A 593 12.19 -29.33 7.92
C LEU A 593 13.31 -30.14 8.58
N ARG A 594 14.58 -29.75 8.37
CA ARG A 594 15.74 -30.38 9.04
C ARG A 594 15.74 -30.11 10.54
N GLU A 595 15.41 -28.89 10.96
CA GLU A 595 15.25 -28.56 12.38
C GLU A 595 14.09 -29.35 13.01
N GLN A 596 13.00 -29.58 12.29
CA GLN A 596 11.93 -30.47 12.73
C GLN A 596 12.47 -31.89 12.90
N ALA A 597 13.07 -32.49 11.87
CA ALA A 597 13.60 -33.85 11.95
C ALA A 597 14.66 -34.01 13.06
N ALA A 598 15.51 -33.00 13.29
CA ALA A 598 16.47 -33.01 14.39
C ALA A 598 15.81 -32.86 15.77
N GLY A 599 14.75 -32.05 15.88
CA GLY A 599 13.95 -31.92 17.10
C GLY A 599 13.11 -33.17 17.41
N THR A 600 12.66 -33.90 16.39
CA THR A 600 11.92 -35.18 16.51
C THR A 600 12.85 -36.39 16.70
N LEU A 601 14.16 -36.25 16.48
CA LEU A 601 15.18 -37.25 16.86
C LEU A 601 15.74 -37.06 18.27
N LEU A 602 15.48 -35.91 18.90
CA LEU A 602 15.80 -35.61 20.31
C LEU A 602 14.73 -35.95 21.38
N PRO A 603 13.52 -36.48 21.11
CA PRO A 603 12.55 -36.84 22.15
C PRO A 603 12.65 -38.31 22.62
N SER A 604 13.79 -39.00 22.43
CA SER A 604 13.98 -40.35 22.98
C SER A 604 15.33 -40.61 23.65
N SER A 605 16.32 -39.71 23.57
CA SER A 605 17.62 -39.91 24.22
C SER A 605 17.79 -39.12 25.52
N GLN A 606 17.06 -38.01 25.70
CA GLN A 606 17.10 -37.25 26.96
C GLN A 606 16.11 -37.79 28.01
N SER A 607 14.92 -38.27 27.63
CA SER A 607 13.98 -38.82 28.61
C SER A 607 14.38 -40.20 29.15
N GLU A 608 15.04 -41.05 28.36
CA GLU A 608 15.50 -42.37 28.84
C GLU A 608 16.78 -42.26 29.66
N SER A 609 17.71 -41.37 29.31
CA SER A 609 18.95 -41.19 30.08
C SER A 609 18.71 -40.47 31.42
N GLU A 610 17.73 -39.56 31.49
CA GLU A 610 17.41 -38.82 32.72
C GLU A 610 16.46 -39.62 33.63
N MET A 611 15.58 -40.46 33.07
CA MET A 611 14.75 -41.39 33.83
C MET A 611 15.54 -42.61 34.34
N ALA A 612 16.56 -43.08 33.61
CA ALA A 612 17.45 -44.14 34.10
C ALA A 612 18.36 -43.67 35.26
N LEU A 613 18.79 -42.39 35.25
CA LEU A 613 19.59 -41.80 36.33
C LEU A 613 18.76 -41.51 37.59
N LEU A 614 17.45 -41.24 37.44
CA LEU A 614 16.52 -41.07 38.55
C LEU A 614 16.07 -42.41 39.17
N ILE A 615 15.93 -43.49 38.39
CA ILE A 615 15.59 -44.82 38.92
C ILE A 615 16.76 -45.44 39.70
N GLN A 616 18.01 -45.14 39.32
CA GLN A 616 19.19 -45.62 40.06
C GLN A 616 19.46 -44.85 41.37
N THR A 617 18.98 -43.61 41.49
CA THR A 617 19.14 -42.81 42.71
C THR A 617 18.06 -43.12 43.76
N ASP A 618 16.84 -43.45 43.36
CA ASP A 618 15.77 -43.84 44.31
C ASP A 618 15.96 -45.26 44.90
N ALA A 619 16.61 -46.18 44.19
CA ALA A 619 16.95 -47.51 44.74
C ALA A 619 18.12 -47.47 45.74
N GLY A 620 18.99 -46.46 45.65
CA GLY A 620 20.13 -46.28 46.57
C GLY A 620 19.79 -45.49 47.85
N ALA A 621 18.75 -44.65 47.81
CA ALA A 621 18.37 -43.81 48.94
C ALA A 621 17.47 -44.52 49.97
N ALA A 622 16.75 -45.57 49.58
CA ALA A 622 15.86 -46.32 50.49
C ALA A 622 16.55 -47.36 51.38
N ALA A 623 17.85 -47.65 51.16
CA ALA A 623 18.64 -48.57 52.01
C ALA A 623 19.58 -47.85 52.99
N GLY A 624 19.70 -46.51 52.91
CA GLY A 624 20.64 -45.73 53.72
C GLY A 624 20.04 -45.05 54.95
N GLN A 625 18.72 -45.14 55.16
CA GLN A 625 18.01 -44.32 56.16
C GLN A 625 17.24 -45.15 57.21
N VAL A 626 17.72 -46.36 57.51
CA VAL A 626 17.26 -47.18 58.65
C VAL A 626 18.42 -47.55 59.61
N ASN A 627 19.68 -47.31 59.26
CA ASN A 627 20.84 -47.68 60.10
C ASN A 627 21.48 -46.52 60.89
N SER A 628 20.95 -45.29 60.84
CA SER A 628 21.58 -44.13 61.50
C SER A 628 20.79 -43.56 62.69
N LEU A 629 19.85 -44.32 63.25
CA LEU A 629 19.03 -43.94 64.41
C LEU A 629 19.02 -44.98 65.56
N LEU A 630 19.95 -45.94 65.54
CA LEU A 630 20.12 -46.96 66.59
C LEU A 630 21.55 -47.09 67.17
N GLU A 631 22.48 -46.20 66.84
CA GLU A 631 23.87 -46.23 67.36
C GLU A 631 24.27 -44.93 68.10
N MET A 632 23.34 -44.34 68.86
CA MET A 632 23.67 -43.24 69.80
C MET A 632 23.12 -43.48 71.20
N GLU A 633 23.03 -44.75 71.60
CA GLU A 633 22.71 -45.17 72.97
C GLU A 633 23.47 -46.46 73.34
N GLU A 634 24.79 -46.49 73.14
CA GLU A 634 25.67 -47.43 73.84
C GLU A 634 27.12 -46.92 73.74
N THR A 635 27.79 -46.82 74.89
CA THR A 635 29.24 -46.58 75.14
C THR A 635 29.56 -45.37 76.02
N SER A 636 29.04 -45.40 77.25
CA SER A 636 29.84 -45.00 78.42
C SER A 636 30.13 -46.27 79.21
N ASP A 637 31.35 -46.79 79.14
CA ASP A 637 32.08 -47.32 80.30
C ASP A 637 33.46 -47.88 79.89
N GLY A 638 34.52 -47.22 80.37
CA GLY A 638 35.58 -47.88 81.13
C GLY A 638 36.76 -48.58 80.43
N PHE A 639 37.95 -48.00 80.66
CA PHE A 639 39.09 -48.60 81.39
C PHE A 639 40.37 -49.03 80.63
N ARG A 640 41.52 -48.50 81.16
CA ARG A 640 42.93 -49.00 81.19
C ARG A 640 43.56 -49.39 79.83
N ALA A 641 44.71 -48.86 79.43
CA ALA A 641 45.98 -48.72 80.16
C ALA A 641 46.89 -47.69 79.46
#